data_AF-A0A4Y6RG19-F1
#
_entry.id   AF-A0A4Y6RG19-F1
#
_cell.length_a   1.000
_cell.length_b   1.000
_cell.length_c   1.000
_cell.angle_alpha   90.00
_cell.angle_beta   90.00
_cell.angle_gamma   90.00
#
_symmetry.space_group_name_H-M   'P 1'
#
loop_
_entity.id
_entity.type
_entity.pdbx_description
1 polymer ?
#
loop_
_entity_poly.entity_id
_entity_poly.type
_entity_poly.pdbx_seq_one_letter_code
_entity_poly.pdbx_strand_id
1 'polypeptide(L)'
;MVIMNQAEQQRLLAILEYWHKIEFFIPFDLNQITDVEDQSTVRLLHREQLAQLPLQFATQWQVPSDREIDGFSLFLGVFDKAEINKACPPANGPENIADTEKTELLGRSCFARLSLNALGEPQFDPVSVSTLPWALGRARTPDWSGLSLDAFSDSQLVLQDSLRNFAASRAPQQVTDEAGNVSSPLSGMEIAALADLLRDWAGFHPSAGQPLAVLELRTRKKRVTVAEGDLAEASQNRSLDFGDAVEPSIDILNSFYLDDLEQIIRAVRGGKLPATVAAYLTPLAQDERIDLYSPAGRQALAAMLNPGNMNRGHWLEDASYAMSLMQQFAIHGARTGLSERGIFSVNGPPGTGKTTLLRELFADNIVRRASVLSCLDRAGDAFIGKVAVAFEGVRDPITIARLRPELTGFEMVVASSNNAAVENISGDLPKPKQLGKEWARTRYFESVARRVVADGNGANRALAEPEAPWGLMSCALGNSANRRRFVSNFYDDDWDKTTARKTPNAQNIRQWLASYQGVSFAQAAREFRETEHVVEKALAEHAQYAALWQAVGTCTEADFIEASQQALIAAEQEMDAANGALSGALAQQDTLLASKKELLEEERLVALTQPGFFARLFRTAPARAFKDAVIANAEAQRQAARDVSAIKLLLKGELEPRCERARNSLHIALRTAQSRQREWDDSTELLRRARMRFPTIIAPATLDELDGDALQIGGLWHEPALARLRSRLFAKALALHEAWLAEVAKKGGPGFGGNLLAVSKLLKNKRAYDQSHIAMVWHSLFMVVPVVSTTFASFARQFQGMGPESLGWLFIDEAGQAVPQAALGSLWRAKRAVVVGDPLQIEPVFTVPGRLVQTLSALSPHTQDGSYAPTSVSVQTLADKANRYGAHVGAGSAQPLWIGSPLRVHRRCVEPMFSLANSIAYEDKMVYGLTDRTPPAGARGLTRGPSRWIDALGPVSYKQVVPVQLDFVLEVLLKLYRRDGKLPDMYVITPFKAVRNELRSRIIDLDWDRCLGYGKAPTARELRQWSNQMVGTVHTFQGKEQSVVMLVLGADDSTAGAAQWAAATPNLLNVALTRAQHYVYVVGNPLLWGQLPHFAPACAQLPHTGMHEFLVEMG
;
A
#
# COMPACT_ATOMS: atom_id res chain seq x y z
N MET A 1 22.52 0.99 4.90
CA MET A 1 22.51 2.45 5.08
C MET A 1 23.14 3.07 3.84
N VAL A 2 22.55 4.13 3.29
CA VAL A 2 23.03 4.80 2.08
C VAL A 2 23.95 5.98 2.47
N ILE A 3 25.14 6.06 1.87
CA ILE A 3 26.05 7.21 2.03
C ILE A 3 25.60 8.30 1.05
N MET A 4 25.29 9.49 1.57
CA MET A 4 24.74 10.60 0.80
C MET A 4 25.81 11.65 0.54
N ASN A 5 25.78 12.28 -0.64
CA ASN A 5 26.55 13.50 -0.87
C ASN A 5 25.87 14.70 -0.17
N GLN A 6 26.60 15.79 0.00
CA GLN A 6 26.13 16.96 0.76
C GLN A 6 24.89 17.62 0.13
N ALA A 7 24.79 17.66 -1.20
CA ALA A 7 23.66 18.25 -1.91
C ALA A 7 22.37 17.45 -1.70
N GLU A 8 22.45 16.13 -1.80
CA GLU A 8 21.32 15.23 -1.56
C GLU A 8 20.90 15.26 -0.09
N GLN A 9 21.86 15.32 0.83
CA GLN A 9 21.58 15.49 2.25
C GLN A 9 20.78 16.78 2.51
N GLN A 10 21.18 17.91 1.91
CA GLN A 10 20.48 19.19 2.05
C GLN A 10 19.07 19.16 1.45
N ARG A 11 18.90 18.51 0.28
CA ARG A 11 17.59 18.30 -0.35
C ARG A 11 16.64 17.52 0.55
N LEU A 12 17.10 16.40 1.09
CA LEU A 12 16.30 15.54 1.97
C LEU A 12 15.93 16.26 3.28
N LEU A 13 16.86 17.02 3.87
CA LEU A 13 16.58 17.84 5.05
C LEU A 13 15.49 18.87 4.77
N ALA A 14 15.54 19.55 3.62
CA ALA A 14 14.51 20.54 3.28
C ALA A 14 13.10 19.92 3.18
N ILE A 15 12.98 18.72 2.61
CA ILE A 15 11.69 18.00 2.52
C ILE A 15 11.18 17.60 3.90
N LEU A 16 12.06 17.05 4.74
CA LEU A 16 11.71 16.61 6.09
C LEU A 16 11.36 17.79 7.01
N GLU A 17 12.12 18.88 6.94
CA GLU A 17 11.87 20.10 7.72
C GLU A 17 10.57 20.79 7.27
N TYR A 18 10.23 20.72 5.98
CA TYR A 18 8.93 21.18 5.47
C TYR A 18 7.76 20.42 6.10
N TRP A 19 7.77 19.09 6.07
CA TRP A 19 6.73 18.29 6.72
C TRP A 19 6.72 18.49 8.24
N HIS A 20 7.89 18.52 8.87
CA HIS A 20 8.01 18.78 10.30
C HIS A 20 7.36 20.10 10.72
N LYS A 21 7.59 21.20 9.97
CA LYS A 21 6.93 22.48 10.26
C LYS A 21 5.42 22.40 10.09
N ILE A 22 4.92 21.72 9.06
CA ILE A 22 3.48 21.54 8.82
C ILE A 22 2.79 20.85 10.00
N GLU A 23 3.42 19.82 10.58
CA GLU A 23 2.83 19.01 11.65
C GLU A 23 2.53 19.81 12.93
N PHE A 24 3.21 20.94 13.17
CA PHE A 24 2.88 21.84 14.28
C PHE A 24 1.51 22.52 14.12
N PHE A 25 1.02 22.66 12.89
CA PHE A 25 -0.21 23.40 12.57
C PHE A 25 -1.44 22.52 12.40
N ILE A 26 -1.36 21.22 12.71
CA ILE A 26 -2.53 20.35 12.65
C ILE A 26 -3.52 20.75 13.75
N PRO A 27 -4.74 21.20 13.42
CA PRO A 27 -5.72 21.58 14.42
C PRO A 27 -6.35 20.36 15.07
N PHE A 28 -6.63 20.45 16.37
CA PHE A 28 -7.53 19.51 17.03
C PHE A 28 -8.98 19.79 16.58
N ASP A 29 -9.71 18.74 16.23
CA ASP A 29 -11.09 18.88 15.76
C ASP A 29 -12.08 18.82 16.94
N LEU A 30 -12.31 19.97 17.58
CA LEU A 30 -13.22 20.07 18.72
C LEU A 30 -14.70 19.82 18.33
N ASN A 31 -15.02 19.90 17.03
CA ASN A 31 -16.37 19.67 16.53
C ASN A 31 -16.87 18.25 16.80
N GLN A 32 -15.97 17.26 16.91
CA GLN A 32 -16.34 15.89 17.29
C GLN A 32 -17.05 15.82 18.65
N ILE A 33 -16.87 16.85 19.48
CA ILE A 33 -17.47 16.99 20.80
C ILE A 33 -18.63 17.98 20.73
N THR A 34 -18.47 19.12 20.03
CA THR A 34 -19.50 20.17 20.02
C THR A 34 -20.68 19.92 19.08
N ASP A 35 -20.52 19.05 18.07
CA ASP A 35 -21.60 18.70 17.11
C ASP A 35 -22.46 17.51 17.59
N VAL A 36 -22.21 17.01 18.81
CA VAL A 36 -23.08 16.01 19.43
C VAL A 36 -24.42 16.70 19.76
N GLU A 37 -25.51 16.23 19.15
CA GLU A 37 -26.87 16.81 19.24
C GLU A 37 -27.42 16.89 20.68
N ASP A 38 -26.75 16.28 21.65
CA ASP A 38 -27.16 16.28 23.04
C ASP A 38 -26.51 17.43 23.83
N GLN A 39 -27.10 18.62 23.73
CA GLN A 39 -26.71 19.82 24.50
C GLN A 39 -26.74 19.61 26.03
N SER A 40 -27.31 18.50 26.52
CA SER A 40 -27.27 18.15 27.95
C SER A 40 -25.88 17.70 28.40
N THR A 41 -25.02 17.25 27.48
CA THR A 41 -23.69 16.66 27.79
C THR A 41 -22.51 17.59 27.51
N VAL A 42 -22.70 18.65 26.71
CA VAL A 42 -21.63 19.58 26.32
C VAL A 42 -22.11 21.03 26.46
N ARG A 43 -21.31 21.87 27.13
CA ARG A 43 -21.56 23.32 27.26
C ARG A 43 -20.42 24.15 26.67
N LEU A 44 -20.78 25.08 25.79
CA LEU A 44 -19.89 26.14 25.30
C LEU A 44 -19.96 27.32 26.28
N LEU A 45 -18.80 27.81 26.73
CA LEU A 45 -18.70 28.85 27.76
C LEU A 45 -17.99 30.09 27.20
N HIS A 46 -18.73 31.18 27.07
CA HIS A 46 -18.20 32.52 26.77
C HIS A 46 -17.77 33.25 28.05
N ARG A 47 -16.95 34.30 27.91
CA ARG A 47 -16.43 35.09 29.05
C ARG A 47 -17.53 35.59 29.98
N GLU A 48 -18.63 36.09 29.41
CA GLU A 48 -19.79 36.59 30.18
C GLU A 48 -20.50 35.48 30.96
N GLN A 49 -20.60 34.28 30.38
CA GLN A 49 -21.22 33.11 31.01
C GLN A 49 -20.32 32.51 32.10
N LEU A 50 -19.00 32.56 31.94
CA LEU A 50 -18.05 32.14 32.97
C LEU A 50 -18.17 32.98 34.25
N ALA A 51 -18.42 34.28 34.14
CA ALA A 51 -18.65 35.13 35.31
C ALA A 51 -19.91 34.76 36.10
N GLN A 52 -20.86 34.07 35.46
CA GLN A 52 -22.14 33.62 36.04
C GLN A 52 -22.14 32.12 36.37
N LEU A 53 -21.04 31.40 36.12
CA LEU A 53 -20.97 29.96 36.34
C LEU A 53 -20.95 29.66 37.85
N PRO A 54 -21.94 28.93 38.39
CA PRO A 54 -22.00 28.64 39.82
C PRO A 54 -20.86 27.70 40.24
N LEU A 55 -20.39 27.84 41.48
CA LEU A 55 -19.30 27.04 42.02
C LEU A 55 -19.61 25.53 42.04
N GLN A 56 -20.90 25.17 42.08
CA GLN A 56 -21.41 23.80 42.04
C GLN A 56 -21.96 23.41 40.66
N PHE A 57 -21.42 23.96 39.56
CA PHE A 57 -21.92 23.64 38.22
C PHE A 57 -21.95 22.13 37.93
N ALA A 58 -21.05 21.36 38.58
CA ALA A 58 -20.92 19.92 38.41
C ALA A 58 -22.15 19.13 38.90
N THR A 59 -22.81 19.59 39.97
CA THR A 59 -23.99 18.90 40.55
C THR A 59 -25.31 19.29 39.87
N GLN A 60 -25.28 20.32 39.02
CA GLN A 60 -26.46 20.81 38.30
C GLN A 60 -26.75 20.03 37.00
N TRP A 61 -25.89 19.09 36.63
CA TRP A 61 -26.12 18.23 35.46
C TRP A 61 -27.00 17.03 35.80
N GLN A 62 -28.09 16.90 35.06
CA GLN A 62 -29.00 15.76 35.17
C GLN A 62 -28.44 14.58 34.36
N VAL A 63 -28.26 13.44 35.01
CA VAL A 63 -27.77 12.20 34.39
C VAL A 63 -28.87 11.13 34.53
N PRO A 64 -29.07 10.25 33.52
CA PRO A 64 -30.02 9.15 33.62
C PRO A 64 -29.81 8.29 34.88
N SER A 65 -30.92 7.75 35.43
CA SER A 65 -30.93 7.05 36.72
C SER A 65 -29.99 5.82 36.81
N ASP A 66 -29.56 5.26 35.69
CA ASP A 66 -28.63 4.13 35.57
C ASP A 66 -27.14 4.54 35.49
N ARG A 67 -26.85 5.85 35.47
CA ARG A 67 -25.51 6.41 35.31
C ARG A 67 -25.16 7.41 36.41
N GLU A 68 -23.87 7.56 36.65
CA GLU A 68 -23.31 8.58 37.55
C GLU A 68 -22.23 9.39 36.83
N ILE A 69 -22.01 10.62 37.30
CA ILE A 69 -20.95 11.49 36.79
C ILE A 69 -19.61 10.89 37.21
N ASP A 70 -18.76 10.59 36.23
CA ASP A 70 -17.37 10.17 36.46
C ASP A 70 -16.44 11.40 36.53
N GLY A 71 -16.72 12.42 35.72
CA GLY A 71 -15.98 13.68 35.72
C GLY A 71 -16.27 14.53 34.49
N PHE A 72 -15.39 15.49 34.21
CA PHE A 72 -15.56 16.43 33.10
C PHE A 72 -14.26 16.53 32.27
N SER A 73 -14.39 16.77 30.97
CA SER A 73 -13.27 17.26 30.15
C SER A 73 -13.45 18.75 29.92
N LEU A 74 -12.48 19.56 30.34
CA LEU A 74 -12.47 21.01 30.12
C LEU A 74 -11.47 21.35 29.01
N PHE A 75 -11.98 21.84 27.88
CA PHE A 75 -11.18 22.33 26.77
C PHE A 75 -11.04 23.84 26.89
N LEU A 76 -9.81 24.35 26.95
CA LEU A 76 -9.49 25.75 27.24
C LEU A 76 -8.95 26.47 26.00
N GLY A 77 -9.19 27.78 25.93
CA GLY A 77 -8.72 28.62 24.83
C GLY A 77 -9.37 28.23 23.51
N VAL A 78 -10.70 28.12 23.46
CA VAL A 78 -11.38 27.70 22.22
C VAL A 78 -11.27 28.79 21.16
N PHE A 79 -11.01 28.39 19.91
CA PHE A 79 -10.92 29.32 18.79
C PHE A 79 -11.40 28.72 17.47
N ASP A 80 -11.78 29.58 16.54
CA ASP A 80 -12.16 29.18 15.18
C ASP A 80 -10.93 28.79 14.35
N LYS A 81 -10.99 27.65 13.65
CA LYS A 81 -9.88 27.20 12.80
C LYS A 81 -9.58 28.18 11.66
N ALA A 82 -10.53 29.03 11.26
CA ALA A 82 -10.31 30.11 10.31
C ALA A 82 -9.22 31.11 10.73
N GLU A 83 -8.88 31.20 12.03
CA GLU A 83 -7.77 32.03 12.50
C GLU A 83 -6.41 31.60 11.90
N ILE A 84 -6.24 30.34 11.47
CA ILE A 84 -5.01 29.86 10.84
C ILE A 84 -4.71 30.65 9.55
N ASN A 85 -5.74 31.00 8.79
CA ASN A 85 -5.59 31.76 7.55
C ASN A 85 -5.07 33.20 7.79
N LYS A 86 -5.33 33.77 8.97
CA LYS A 86 -4.86 35.12 9.33
C LYS A 86 -3.36 35.18 9.63
N ALA A 87 -2.74 34.03 9.93
CA ALA A 87 -1.31 33.93 10.17
C ALA A 87 -0.48 33.83 8.88
N CYS A 88 -1.12 33.64 7.73
CA CYS A 88 -0.45 33.59 6.43
C CYS A 88 -0.40 34.98 5.77
N PRO A 89 0.66 35.31 5.01
CA PRO A 89 0.67 36.52 4.19
C PRO A 89 -0.48 36.51 3.16
N PRO A 90 -1.02 37.68 2.76
CA PRO A 90 -2.11 37.76 1.78
C PRO A 90 -1.69 37.15 0.45
N ALA A 91 -2.59 36.38 -0.17
CA ALA A 91 -2.30 35.67 -1.41
C ALA A 91 -2.13 36.65 -2.59
N ASN A 92 -1.09 36.45 -3.40
CA ASN A 92 -0.93 37.11 -4.69
C ASN A 92 -1.65 36.29 -5.76
N GLY A 93 -2.94 36.55 -6.01
CA GLY A 93 -3.72 35.93 -7.10
C GLY A 93 -5.18 35.61 -6.74
N PRO A 94 -6.03 35.30 -7.74
CA PRO A 94 -7.43 34.91 -7.50
C PRO A 94 -7.50 33.62 -6.66
N GLU A 95 -8.32 33.61 -5.61
CA GLU A 95 -8.56 32.42 -4.78
C GLU A 95 -9.16 31.29 -5.61
N ASN A 96 -8.46 30.15 -5.65
CA ASN A 96 -8.97 28.96 -6.30
C ASN A 96 -10.10 28.36 -5.44
N ILE A 97 -11.34 28.46 -5.91
CA ILE A 97 -12.55 27.99 -5.19
C ILE A 97 -12.40 26.51 -4.77
N ALA A 98 -11.71 25.70 -5.59
CA ALA A 98 -11.43 24.30 -5.29
C ALA A 98 -10.54 24.09 -4.04
N ASP A 99 -9.58 24.98 -3.81
CA ASP A 99 -8.73 24.94 -2.61
C ASP A 99 -9.51 25.43 -1.39
N THR A 100 -10.36 26.46 -1.55
CA THR A 100 -11.22 26.97 -0.48
C THR A 100 -12.26 25.94 -0.04
N GLU A 101 -12.86 25.17 -0.96
CA GLU A 101 -13.80 24.09 -0.63
C GLU A 101 -13.10 22.85 -0.03
N LYS A 102 -11.92 22.46 -0.54
CA LYS A 102 -11.13 21.35 0.05
C LYS A 102 -10.61 21.68 1.46
N THR A 103 -10.35 22.96 1.73
CA THR A 103 -9.72 23.43 2.98
C THR A 103 -10.60 24.33 3.83
N GLU A 104 -11.91 24.32 3.60
CA GLU A 104 -12.88 25.06 4.41
C GLU A 104 -12.82 24.53 5.85
N LEU A 105 -12.06 25.26 6.66
CA LEU A 105 -11.78 24.96 8.06
C LEU A 105 -13.01 25.32 8.90
N LEU A 106 -14.05 24.50 8.78
CA LEU A 106 -15.26 24.70 9.56
C LEU A 106 -15.04 24.21 11.00
N GLY A 107 -15.38 25.10 11.93
CA GLY A 107 -15.51 24.83 13.36
C GLY A 107 -14.24 25.09 14.17
N ARG A 108 -14.12 24.43 15.32
CA ARG A 108 -13.32 24.93 16.45
C ARG A 108 -12.14 24.03 16.80
N SER A 109 -11.10 24.65 17.37
CA SER A 109 -9.96 24.01 18.03
C SER A 109 -9.79 24.59 19.44
N CYS A 110 -8.87 24.05 20.24
CA CYS A 110 -8.56 24.53 21.58
C CYS A 110 -7.05 24.55 21.86
N PHE A 111 -6.64 25.21 22.94
CA PHE A 111 -5.24 25.29 23.36
C PHE A 111 -4.86 24.12 24.25
N ALA A 112 -5.74 23.73 25.16
CA ALA A 112 -5.46 22.67 26.10
C ALA A 112 -6.71 21.88 26.48
N ARG A 113 -6.51 20.69 27.02
CA ARG A 113 -7.51 19.84 27.66
C ARG A 113 -7.06 19.55 29.09
N LEU A 114 -7.97 19.79 30.03
CA LEU A 114 -7.81 19.52 31.46
C LEU A 114 -8.90 18.55 31.92
N SER A 115 -8.54 17.54 32.69
CA SER A 115 -9.52 16.62 33.29
C SER A 115 -10.02 17.18 34.62
N LEU A 116 -11.33 17.14 34.86
CA LEU A 116 -11.93 17.43 36.15
C LEU A 116 -12.57 16.16 36.75
N ASN A 117 -12.55 16.02 38.07
CA ASN A 117 -13.26 14.96 38.78
C ASN A 117 -14.80 15.21 38.80
N ALA A 118 -15.57 14.28 39.35
CA ALA A 118 -17.03 14.38 39.43
C ALA A 118 -17.56 15.64 40.17
N LEU A 119 -16.72 16.28 40.98
CA LEU A 119 -17.04 17.50 41.72
C LEU A 119 -16.44 18.77 41.08
N GLY A 120 -15.80 18.66 39.91
CA GLY A 120 -15.24 19.80 39.16
C GLY A 120 -13.82 20.21 39.58
N GLU A 121 -13.11 19.41 40.37
CA GLU A 121 -11.71 19.67 40.76
C GLU A 121 -10.74 19.38 39.61
N PRO A 122 -9.79 20.29 39.32
CA PRO A 122 -8.86 20.12 38.22
C PRO A 122 -7.71 19.16 38.53
N GLN A 123 -7.38 18.31 37.56
CA GLN A 123 -6.17 17.49 37.55
C GLN A 123 -5.12 18.14 36.64
N PHE A 124 -4.16 18.86 37.23
CA PHE A 124 -3.10 19.58 36.51
C PHE A 124 -1.96 18.69 36.00
N ASP A 125 -1.96 17.39 36.31
CA ASP A 125 -0.98 16.44 35.82
C ASP A 125 -1.68 15.12 35.41
N PRO A 126 -1.76 14.77 34.11
CA PRO A 126 -1.22 15.50 32.94
C PRO A 126 -2.21 16.54 32.35
N VAL A 127 -1.71 17.73 31.98
CA VAL A 127 -2.43 18.69 31.10
C VAL A 127 -2.02 18.45 29.65
N SER A 128 -3.00 18.30 28.76
CA SER A 128 -2.74 18.18 27.34
C SER A 128 -2.79 19.50 26.62
N VAL A 129 -1.79 19.79 25.79
CA VAL A 129 -1.63 21.09 25.13
C VAL A 129 -1.44 20.92 23.63
N SER A 130 -2.00 21.83 22.84
CA SER A 130 -1.92 21.84 21.39
C SER A 130 -0.66 22.56 20.91
N THR A 131 0.03 21.99 19.91
CA THR A 131 1.15 22.67 19.22
C THR A 131 0.70 23.87 18.40
N LEU A 132 -0.50 23.80 17.80
CA LEU A 132 -1.01 24.82 16.87
C LEU A 132 -1.01 26.25 17.43
N PRO A 133 -1.61 26.56 18.60
CA PRO A 133 -1.59 27.93 19.13
C PRO A 133 -0.19 28.47 19.39
N TRP A 134 0.70 27.62 19.92
CA TRP A 134 2.10 27.97 20.15
C TRP A 134 2.82 28.27 18.82
N ALA A 135 2.59 27.44 17.81
CA ALA A 135 3.15 27.65 16.47
C ALA A 135 2.62 28.93 15.81
N LEU A 136 1.34 29.26 15.98
CA LEU A 136 0.73 30.51 15.52
C LEU A 136 1.29 31.75 16.22
N GLY A 137 1.65 31.66 17.51
CA GLY A 137 2.32 32.77 18.21
C GLY A 137 3.76 32.97 17.75
N ARG A 138 4.46 31.87 17.44
CA ARG A 138 5.82 31.88 16.88
C ARG A 138 5.89 32.25 15.40
N ALA A 139 4.79 32.12 14.68
CA ALA A 139 4.63 32.41 13.24
C ALA A 139 5.01 33.83 12.81
N ARG A 140 5.19 34.76 13.75
CA ARG A 140 5.48 36.17 13.48
C ARG A 140 6.94 36.43 13.05
N THR A 141 7.81 35.41 13.10
CA THR A 141 9.18 35.47 12.56
C THR A 141 9.25 34.91 11.13
N PRO A 142 9.91 35.61 10.17
CA PRO A 142 9.82 35.29 8.74
C PRO A 142 10.43 33.95 8.30
N ASP A 143 11.31 33.34 9.10
CA ASP A 143 12.06 32.12 8.76
C ASP A 143 11.53 30.83 9.43
N TRP A 144 10.58 30.97 10.38
CA TRP A 144 9.94 29.85 11.10
C TRP A 144 10.96 28.88 11.75
N SER A 145 12.18 29.36 12.02
CA SER A 145 13.31 28.56 12.49
C SER A 145 13.15 28.12 13.96
N GLY A 146 12.28 28.79 14.70
CA GLY A 146 11.96 28.46 16.10
C GLY A 146 11.01 27.27 16.31
N LEU A 147 10.50 26.62 15.26
CA LEU A 147 9.59 25.48 15.36
C LEU A 147 10.37 24.15 15.47
N SER A 148 10.56 23.67 16.70
CA SER A 148 11.15 22.35 17.02
C SER A 148 10.49 21.73 18.25
N LEU A 149 10.56 20.40 18.41
CA LEU A 149 10.06 19.75 19.62
C LEU A 149 10.88 20.16 20.84
N ASP A 150 12.18 20.38 20.68
CA ASP A 150 13.03 20.87 21.79
C ASP A 150 12.52 22.23 22.29
N ALA A 151 12.28 23.19 21.37
CA ALA A 151 11.71 24.50 21.72
C ALA A 151 10.27 24.42 22.26
N PHE A 152 9.45 23.49 21.74
CA PHE A 152 8.11 23.25 22.26
C PHE A 152 8.14 22.63 23.66
N SER A 153 9.04 21.67 23.91
CA SER A 153 9.25 21.01 25.19
C SER A 153 9.73 22.00 26.25
N ASP A 154 10.68 22.87 25.91
CA ASP A 154 11.13 23.96 26.77
C ASP A 154 9.97 24.91 27.11
N SER A 155 9.15 25.25 26.10
CA SER A 155 7.94 26.05 26.31
C SER A 155 6.92 25.32 27.21
N GLN A 156 6.80 24.00 27.08
CA GLN A 156 5.90 23.19 27.91
C GLN A 156 6.36 23.13 29.37
N LEU A 157 7.68 23.10 29.64
CA LEU A 157 8.21 23.20 31.00
C LEU A 157 7.82 24.55 31.65
N VAL A 158 7.96 25.65 30.90
CA VAL A 158 7.52 26.98 31.35
C VAL A 158 6.01 27.01 31.63
N LEU A 159 5.21 26.34 30.81
CA LEU A 159 3.77 26.21 31.05
C LEU A 159 3.46 25.39 32.29
N GLN A 160 4.15 24.26 32.50
CA GLN A 160 3.98 23.41 33.68
C GLN A 160 4.28 24.20 34.96
N ASP A 161 5.36 24.98 34.97
CA ASP A 161 5.68 25.86 36.10
C ASP A 161 4.61 26.95 36.29
N SER A 162 4.12 27.54 35.20
CA SER A 162 3.03 28.52 35.25
C SER A 162 1.73 27.92 35.79
N LEU A 163 1.38 26.69 35.41
CA LEU A 163 0.22 25.95 35.90
C LEU A 163 0.38 25.54 37.37
N ARG A 164 1.60 25.15 37.80
CA ARG A 164 1.91 24.89 39.21
C ARG A 164 1.78 26.15 40.06
N ASN A 165 2.29 27.27 39.58
CA ASN A 165 2.15 28.57 40.24
C ASN A 165 0.67 29.00 40.30
N PHE A 166 -0.09 28.77 39.23
CA PHE A 166 -1.52 29.00 39.21
C PHE A 166 -2.21 28.14 40.28
N ALA A 167 -1.95 26.83 40.29
CA ALA A 167 -2.53 25.89 41.26
C ALA A 167 -2.20 26.27 42.71
N ALA A 168 -0.96 26.70 42.99
CA ALA A 168 -0.51 27.12 44.32
C ALA A 168 -1.09 28.47 44.79
N SER A 169 -1.45 29.36 43.85
CA SER A 169 -2.04 30.68 44.14
C SER A 169 -3.57 30.66 44.22
N ARG A 170 -4.21 29.52 43.97
CA ARG A 170 -5.66 29.36 44.17
C ARG A 170 -6.02 29.56 45.63
N ALA A 171 -7.09 30.30 45.89
CA ALA A 171 -7.79 30.34 47.17
C ALA A 171 -9.10 29.53 47.04
N PRO A 172 -9.03 28.18 47.05
CA PRO A 172 -10.16 27.34 46.67
C PRO A 172 -11.31 27.47 47.67
N GLN A 173 -12.51 27.72 47.16
CA GLN A 173 -13.74 27.54 47.93
C GLN A 173 -14.07 26.04 47.94
N GLN A 174 -14.09 25.45 49.13
CA GLN A 174 -14.35 24.03 49.32
C GLN A 174 -15.84 23.72 49.18
N VAL A 175 -16.16 22.70 48.39
CA VAL A 175 -17.51 22.13 48.28
C VAL A 175 -17.47 20.73 48.89
N THR A 176 -18.42 20.44 49.77
CA THR A 176 -18.59 19.11 50.35
C THR A 176 -19.79 18.44 49.69
N ASP A 177 -19.62 17.21 49.18
CA ASP A 177 -20.72 16.45 48.60
C ASP A 177 -21.62 15.80 49.68
N GLU A 178 -22.73 15.19 49.27
CA GLU A 178 -23.66 14.50 50.17
C GLU A 178 -23.04 13.30 50.92
N ALA A 179 -21.87 12.81 50.45
CA ALA A 179 -21.12 11.72 51.04
C ALA A 179 -19.99 12.20 51.99
N GLY A 180 -19.83 13.52 52.18
CA GLY A 180 -18.82 14.12 53.05
C GLY A 180 -17.44 14.32 52.41
N ASN A 181 -17.30 14.13 51.09
CA ASN A 181 -16.04 14.36 50.39
C ASN A 181 -15.85 15.85 50.11
N VAL A 182 -14.69 16.39 50.45
CA VAL A 182 -14.32 17.79 50.22
C VAL A 182 -13.57 17.91 48.89
N SER A 183 -14.01 18.82 48.02
CA SER A 183 -13.42 19.08 46.71
C SER A 183 -13.26 20.59 46.48
N SER A 184 -12.30 20.96 45.63
CA SER A 184 -11.95 22.35 45.30
C SER A 184 -12.20 22.66 43.81
N PRO A 185 -13.47 22.80 43.38
CA PRO A 185 -13.83 23.01 41.98
C PRO A 185 -13.23 24.28 41.39
N LEU A 186 -13.07 24.31 40.06
CA LEU A 186 -12.74 25.54 39.35
C LEU A 186 -13.94 26.49 39.31
N SER A 187 -13.74 27.73 39.73
CA SER A 187 -14.68 28.82 39.47
C SER A 187 -14.59 29.30 38.01
N GLY A 188 -15.65 29.91 37.49
CA GLY A 188 -15.62 30.45 36.12
C GLY A 188 -14.56 31.53 35.90
N MET A 189 -14.21 32.31 36.94
CA MET A 189 -13.10 33.27 36.91
C MET A 189 -11.74 32.56 36.78
N GLU A 190 -11.53 31.44 37.47
CA GLU A 190 -10.32 30.62 37.34
C GLU A 190 -10.21 29.98 35.96
N ILE A 191 -11.33 29.52 35.37
CA ILE A 191 -11.37 28.98 34.00
C ILE A 191 -10.96 30.08 32.99
N ALA A 192 -11.46 31.30 33.16
CA ALA A 192 -11.08 32.43 32.31
C ALA A 192 -9.60 32.79 32.46
N ALA A 193 -9.08 32.81 33.69
CA ALA A 193 -7.67 33.08 33.97
C ALA A 193 -6.74 32.00 33.39
N LEU A 194 -7.13 30.72 33.45
CA LEU A 194 -6.40 29.63 32.78
C LEU A 194 -6.38 29.78 31.26
N ALA A 195 -7.50 30.18 30.66
CA ALA A 195 -7.56 30.43 29.22
C ALA A 195 -6.66 31.61 28.81
N ASP A 196 -6.58 32.67 29.62
CA ASP A 196 -5.68 33.81 29.37
C ASP A 196 -4.20 33.42 29.58
N LEU A 197 -3.88 32.64 30.61
CA LEU A 197 -2.53 32.08 30.83
C LEU A 197 -2.06 31.28 29.61
N LEU A 198 -2.92 30.45 29.03
CA LEU A 198 -2.60 29.67 27.82
C LEU A 198 -2.40 30.57 26.58
N ARG A 199 -3.16 31.66 26.44
CA ARG A 199 -2.99 32.64 25.36
C ARG A 199 -1.65 33.35 25.45
N ASP A 200 -1.28 33.77 26.64
CA ASP A 200 -0.03 34.48 26.89
C ASP A 200 1.17 33.53 26.72
N TRP A 201 1.06 32.30 27.21
CA TRP A 201 2.07 31.25 26.98
C TRP A 201 2.30 30.97 25.50
N ALA A 202 1.23 30.81 24.73
CA ALA A 202 1.33 30.53 23.31
C ALA A 202 1.78 31.76 22.49
N GLY A 203 1.61 32.97 23.02
CA GLY A 203 1.79 34.22 22.27
C GLY A 203 0.74 34.43 21.17
N PHE A 204 -0.43 33.79 21.30
CA PHE A 204 -1.51 33.82 20.30
C PHE A 204 -2.84 34.20 20.95
N HIS A 205 -3.45 35.27 20.44
CA HIS A 205 -4.73 35.81 20.93
C HIS A 205 -5.77 35.75 19.81
N PRO A 206 -6.72 34.78 19.85
CA PRO A 206 -7.80 34.66 18.86
C PRO A 206 -8.72 35.89 18.83
N SER A 207 -9.45 36.04 17.72
CA SER A 207 -10.40 37.15 17.55
C SER A 207 -11.51 37.17 18.61
N ALA A 208 -12.00 38.37 18.94
CA ALA A 208 -13.02 38.57 19.98
C ALA A 208 -14.36 37.88 19.65
N GLY A 209 -15.13 37.54 20.69
CA GLY A 209 -16.47 36.94 20.57
C GLY A 209 -16.51 35.41 20.51
N GLN A 210 -15.35 34.73 20.43
CA GLN A 210 -15.26 33.28 20.45
C GLN A 210 -15.45 32.70 21.87
N PRO A 211 -15.97 31.47 22.03
CA PRO A 211 -16.04 30.79 23.33
C PRO A 211 -14.66 30.68 23.97
N LEU A 212 -14.57 30.76 25.30
CA LEU A 212 -13.30 30.58 26.02
C LEU A 212 -13.03 29.13 26.39
N ALA A 213 -14.09 28.36 26.66
CA ALA A 213 -13.98 26.97 27.05
C ALA A 213 -15.15 26.12 26.54
N VAL A 214 -14.90 24.81 26.42
CA VAL A 214 -15.93 23.79 26.24
C VAL A 214 -15.84 22.81 27.40
N LEU A 215 -16.98 22.49 28.00
CA LEU A 215 -17.10 21.54 29.10
C LEU A 215 -17.90 20.32 28.64
N GLU A 216 -17.31 19.14 28.70
CA GLU A 216 -17.90 17.85 28.30
C GLU A 216 -18.11 16.95 29.52
N LEU A 217 -19.32 16.37 29.64
CA LEU A 217 -19.68 15.41 30.69
C LEU A 217 -19.16 14.01 30.41
N ARG A 218 -18.47 13.41 31.39
CA ARG A 218 -18.12 11.99 31.40
C ARG A 218 -19.03 11.25 32.38
N THR A 219 -19.71 10.22 31.90
CA THR A 219 -20.60 9.38 32.71
C THR A 219 -20.11 7.94 32.73
N ARG A 220 -20.37 7.25 33.84
CA ARG A 220 -20.18 5.80 33.98
C ARG A 220 -21.45 5.14 34.50
N LYS A 221 -21.62 3.83 34.27
CA LYS A 221 -22.76 3.08 34.84
C LYS A 221 -22.64 2.95 36.34
N LYS A 222 -23.75 3.21 37.05
CA LYS A 222 -23.83 3.06 38.50
C LYS A 222 -23.58 1.60 38.88
N ARG A 223 -22.60 1.33 39.76
CA ARG A 223 -22.40 -0.02 40.30
C ARG A 223 -23.61 -0.36 41.17
N VAL A 224 -24.37 -1.38 40.78
CA VAL A 224 -25.41 -1.95 41.64
C VAL A 224 -24.68 -2.66 42.78
N THR A 225 -24.64 -2.06 43.96
CA THR A 225 -24.37 -2.77 45.21
C THR A 225 -25.55 -3.68 45.48
N VAL A 226 -25.42 -4.95 45.10
CA VAL A 226 -26.32 -6.00 45.57
C VAL A 226 -25.95 -6.24 47.03
N ALA A 227 -26.87 -5.91 47.94
CA ALA A 227 -26.83 -6.41 49.30
C ALA A 227 -26.89 -7.95 49.25
N GLU A 228 -26.10 -8.62 50.08
CA GLU A 228 -26.15 -10.07 50.21
C GLU A 228 -27.59 -10.54 50.49
N GLY A 229 -28.16 -11.29 49.55
CA GLY A 229 -29.49 -11.87 49.66
C GLY A 229 -30.40 -11.48 48.51
N ASP A 230 -30.71 -12.47 47.69
CA ASP A 230 -31.74 -12.45 46.64
C ASP A 230 -31.43 -11.66 45.35
N LEU A 231 -31.16 -12.40 44.26
CA LEU A 231 -31.92 -12.36 43.00
C LEU A 231 -31.17 -13.14 41.89
N ALA A 232 -31.62 -14.37 41.67
CA ALA A 232 -31.65 -14.95 40.33
C ALA A 232 -32.72 -14.21 39.52
N GLU A 233 -32.53 -14.10 38.20
CA GLU A 233 -33.50 -13.58 37.21
C GLU A 233 -33.57 -12.05 37.00
N ALA A 234 -32.47 -11.38 36.62
CA ALA A 234 -32.53 -10.11 35.87
C ALA A 234 -31.22 -9.73 35.14
N SER A 235 -30.54 -10.66 34.45
CA SER A 235 -29.24 -10.39 33.80
C SER A 235 -29.16 -10.76 32.32
N GLN A 236 -30.22 -10.52 31.55
CA GLN A 236 -30.18 -10.59 30.08
C GLN A 236 -30.43 -9.18 29.53
N ASN A 237 -29.54 -8.71 28.65
CA ASN A 237 -29.51 -7.37 28.00
C ASN A 237 -28.78 -6.22 28.71
N ARG A 238 -27.52 -6.42 29.13
CA ARG A 238 -26.57 -5.30 29.26
C ARG A 238 -25.62 -5.24 28.06
N SER A 239 -25.91 -4.32 27.14
CA SER A 239 -24.89 -3.75 26.25
C SER A 239 -23.82 -3.07 27.11
N LEU A 240 -22.61 -3.61 27.09
CA LEU A 240 -21.53 -3.23 27.98
C LEU A 240 -21.00 -1.83 27.64
N ASP A 241 -20.98 -1.02 28.69
CA ASP A 241 -20.44 0.33 28.76
C ASP A 241 -18.95 0.18 29.07
N PHE A 242 -18.09 0.69 28.20
CA PHE A 242 -16.64 0.65 28.35
C PHE A 242 -16.17 1.88 29.12
N GLY A 243 -16.34 1.86 30.44
CA GLY A 243 -15.81 2.86 31.36
C GLY A 243 -14.77 2.26 32.30
N ASP A 244 -13.59 2.88 32.30
CA ASP A 244 -12.59 2.94 33.37
C ASP A 244 -11.50 1.86 33.50
N ALA A 245 -10.35 2.22 32.90
CA ALA A 245 -9.10 2.43 33.63
C ALA A 245 -8.27 3.45 32.83
N VAL A 246 -8.23 4.69 33.32
CA VAL A 246 -7.40 5.78 32.76
C VAL A 246 -5.96 5.58 33.25
N GLU A 247 -5.10 5.08 32.36
CA GLU A 247 -3.64 5.12 32.44
C GLU A 247 -3.15 6.08 31.33
N PRO A 248 -1.97 6.71 31.47
CA PRO A 248 -1.69 8.06 30.97
C PRO A 248 -1.98 8.19 29.47
N SER A 249 -2.97 9.03 29.18
CA SER A 249 -3.33 9.46 27.84
C SER A 249 -2.14 10.20 27.23
N ILE A 250 -1.79 9.85 25.99
CA ILE A 250 -1.02 10.80 25.16
C ILE A 250 -1.82 12.09 25.09
N ASP A 251 -1.13 13.22 25.09
CA ASP A 251 -1.66 14.52 24.67
C ASP A 251 -2.31 14.42 23.29
N ILE A 252 -3.62 14.23 23.29
CA ILE A 252 -4.51 14.14 22.11
C ILE A 252 -4.33 15.34 21.14
N LEU A 253 -3.68 16.41 21.60
CA LEU A 253 -3.51 17.69 20.91
C LEU A 253 -2.16 17.87 20.18
N ASN A 254 -1.26 16.88 20.21
CA ASN A 254 0.04 16.92 19.51
C ASN A 254 0.05 16.02 18.26
N SER A 255 0.84 16.39 17.24
CA SER A 255 1.04 15.54 16.06
C SER A 255 1.67 14.19 16.43
N PHE A 256 1.17 13.12 15.81
CA PHE A 256 1.67 11.75 15.97
C PHE A 256 3.01 11.47 15.28
N TYR A 257 3.47 12.36 14.41
CA TYR A 257 4.60 12.10 13.50
C TYR A 257 5.86 12.90 13.83
N LEU A 258 5.78 13.92 14.69
CA LEU A 258 6.90 14.82 15.01
C LEU A 258 8.11 14.08 15.58
N ASP A 259 7.93 13.18 16.54
CA ASP A 259 9.03 12.43 17.18
C ASP A 259 9.85 11.62 16.17
N ASP A 260 9.15 10.95 15.23
CA ASP A 260 9.78 10.15 14.20
C ASP A 260 10.45 11.04 13.13
N LEU A 261 9.83 12.16 12.77
CA LEU A 261 10.41 13.15 11.86
C LEU A 261 11.74 13.70 12.40
N GLU A 262 11.82 14.07 13.68
CA GLU A 262 13.06 14.56 14.28
C GLU A 262 14.15 13.49 14.34
N GLN A 263 13.80 12.24 14.68
CA GLN A 263 14.74 11.13 14.65
C GLN A 263 15.32 10.91 13.25
N ILE A 264 14.49 11.01 12.21
CA ILE A 264 14.93 10.87 10.83
C ILE A 264 15.78 12.07 10.40
N ILE A 265 15.39 13.31 10.75
CA ILE A 265 16.20 14.51 10.49
C ILE A 265 17.59 14.38 11.12
N ARG A 266 17.65 13.95 12.39
CA ARG A 266 18.92 13.68 13.10
C ARG A 266 19.74 12.58 12.38
N ALA A 267 19.09 11.52 11.89
CA ALA A 267 19.75 10.46 11.14
C ALA A 267 20.30 10.93 9.78
N VAL A 268 19.56 11.78 9.06
CA VAL A 268 20.03 12.42 7.82
C VAL A 268 21.20 13.35 8.09
N ARG A 269 21.16 14.18 9.14
CA ARG A 269 22.29 15.03 9.56
C ARG A 269 23.55 14.20 9.90
N GLY A 270 23.35 13.01 10.48
CA GLY A 270 24.42 12.03 10.75
C GLY A 270 24.89 11.21 9.54
N GLY A 271 24.37 11.47 8.33
CA GLY A 271 24.77 10.79 7.09
C GLY A 271 24.30 9.33 6.98
N LYS A 272 23.30 8.92 7.77
CA LYS A 272 22.89 7.52 7.91
C LYS A 272 21.37 7.38 7.74
N LEU A 273 20.94 6.98 6.54
CA LEU A 273 19.51 6.79 6.23
C LEU A 273 19.19 5.34 5.82
N PRO A 274 18.08 4.75 6.31
CA PRO A 274 17.56 3.48 5.80
C PRO A 274 17.24 3.55 4.31
N ALA A 275 17.41 2.44 3.59
CA ALA A 275 17.21 2.38 2.15
C ALA A 275 15.74 2.66 1.74
N THR A 276 14.79 2.26 2.59
CA THR A 276 13.35 2.52 2.43
C THR A 276 13.03 4.02 2.40
N VAL A 277 13.56 4.78 3.36
CA VAL A 277 13.34 6.24 3.44
C VAL A 277 14.08 6.97 2.33
N ALA A 278 15.31 6.55 2.01
CA ALA A 278 16.07 7.12 0.90
C ALA A 278 15.32 6.95 -0.44
N ALA A 279 14.87 5.74 -0.75
CA ALA A 279 14.10 5.47 -1.98
C ALA A 279 12.77 6.24 -2.00
N TYR A 280 12.08 6.35 -0.87
CA TYR A 280 10.80 7.05 -0.78
C TYR A 280 10.91 8.58 -1.03
N LEU A 281 12.03 9.19 -0.65
CA LEU A 281 12.26 10.64 -0.80
C LEU A 281 13.02 11.02 -2.08
N THR A 282 13.46 10.03 -2.86
CA THR A 282 14.26 10.24 -4.08
C THR A 282 13.58 9.52 -5.25
N PRO A 283 12.90 10.26 -6.14
CA PRO A 283 12.32 9.69 -7.36
C PRO A 283 13.38 8.96 -8.19
N LEU A 284 13.00 7.83 -8.77
CA LEU A 284 13.83 7.11 -9.73
C LEU A 284 13.94 7.92 -11.03
N ALA A 285 15.12 7.93 -11.64
CA ALA A 285 15.36 8.59 -12.92
C ALA A 285 14.45 8.02 -14.02
N GLN A 286 14.08 8.84 -15.01
CA GLN A 286 13.10 8.44 -16.02
C GLN A 286 13.58 7.30 -16.92
N ASP A 287 14.88 7.25 -17.23
CA ASP A 287 15.53 6.21 -18.04
C ASP A 287 15.67 4.86 -17.31
N GLU A 288 15.58 4.86 -15.98
CA GLU A 288 15.56 3.65 -15.18
C GLU A 288 14.15 3.03 -15.09
N ARG A 289 13.10 3.79 -15.41
CA ARG A 289 11.71 3.34 -15.36
C ARG A 289 11.35 2.50 -16.59
N ILE A 290 10.60 1.43 -16.35
CA ILE A 290 10.13 0.52 -17.39
C ILE A 290 8.60 0.55 -17.41
N ASP A 291 8.05 1.17 -18.46
CA ASP A 291 6.61 1.13 -18.72
C ASP A 291 6.19 -0.28 -19.16
N LEU A 292 5.36 -0.92 -18.35
CA LEU A 292 4.92 -2.30 -18.54
C LEU A 292 3.98 -2.47 -19.75
N TYR A 293 3.45 -1.38 -20.31
CA TYR A 293 2.66 -1.40 -21.55
C TYR A 293 3.51 -1.21 -22.82
N SER A 294 4.82 -0.96 -22.67
CA SER A 294 5.75 -0.84 -23.79
C SER A 294 6.32 -2.20 -24.24
N PRO A 295 6.93 -2.30 -25.43
CA PRO A 295 7.63 -3.52 -25.86
C PRO A 295 8.74 -3.97 -24.88
N ALA A 296 9.49 -3.02 -24.31
CA ALA A 296 10.47 -3.30 -23.26
C ALA A 296 9.80 -3.81 -21.97
N GLY A 297 8.61 -3.29 -21.67
CA GLY A 297 7.72 -3.76 -20.60
C GLY A 297 7.32 -5.23 -20.77
N ARG A 298 6.89 -5.64 -21.97
CA ARG A 298 6.53 -7.03 -22.27
C ARG A 298 7.68 -8.01 -22.10
N GLN A 299 8.90 -7.60 -22.47
CA GLN A 299 10.11 -8.37 -22.20
C GLN A 299 10.37 -8.50 -20.69
N ALA A 300 10.23 -7.40 -19.94
CA ALA A 300 10.34 -7.40 -18.50
C ALA A 300 9.28 -8.30 -17.82
N LEU A 301 8.03 -8.28 -18.30
CA LEU A 301 6.97 -9.19 -17.86
C LEU A 301 7.37 -10.65 -18.06
N ALA A 302 7.78 -11.03 -19.27
CA ALA A 302 8.19 -12.41 -19.58
C ALA A 302 9.38 -12.89 -18.72
N ALA A 303 10.37 -12.03 -18.50
CA ALA A 303 11.52 -12.33 -17.64
C ALA A 303 11.13 -12.48 -16.16
N MET A 304 10.32 -11.55 -15.63
CA MET A 304 9.90 -11.56 -14.23
C MET A 304 8.95 -12.72 -13.90
N LEU A 305 8.08 -13.08 -14.85
CA LEU A 305 7.12 -14.18 -14.70
C LEU A 305 7.75 -15.56 -14.89
N ASN A 306 9.04 -15.66 -15.20
CA ASN A 306 9.73 -16.95 -15.25
C ASN A 306 9.51 -17.72 -13.93
N PRO A 307 9.13 -19.03 -13.96
CA PRO A 307 8.90 -19.82 -12.76
C PRO A 307 10.08 -19.89 -11.79
N GLY A 308 11.31 -19.63 -12.24
CA GLY A 308 12.48 -19.48 -11.35
C GLY A 308 12.35 -18.30 -10.37
N ASN A 309 11.55 -17.29 -10.71
CA ASN A 309 11.25 -16.15 -9.84
C ASN A 309 10.02 -16.36 -8.96
N MET A 310 9.27 -17.45 -9.16
CA MET A 310 8.02 -17.72 -8.46
C MET A 310 8.23 -17.86 -6.94
N ASN A 311 7.26 -17.39 -6.16
CA ASN A 311 7.25 -17.59 -4.71
C ASN A 311 7.07 -19.08 -4.37
N ARG A 312 7.71 -19.54 -3.28
CA ARG A 312 7.64 -20.94 -2.86
C ARG A 312 6.36 -21.21 -2.08
N GLY A 313 6.04 -20.30 -1.15
CA GLY A 313 4.76 -20.35 -0.46
C GLY A 313 3.62 -19.95 -1.39
N HIS A 314 2.49 -20.64 -1.29
CA HIS A 314 1.22 -20.22 -1.87
C HIS A 314 0.21 -20.25 -0.73
N TRP A 315 -0.69 -19.27 -0.67
CA TRP A 315 -1.74 -19.26 0.34
C TRP A 315 -2.61 -20.53 0.22
N LEU A 316 -3.34 -20.88 1.28
CA LEU A 316 -4.17 -22.10 1.33
C LEU A 316 -5.48 -21.91 0.56
N GLU A 317 -5.41 -21.51 -0.70
CA GLU A 317 -6.55 -21.35 -1.62
C GLU A 317 -6.80 -22.62 -2.46
N ASP A 318 -7.93 -22.65 -3.18
CA ASP A 318 -8.22 -23.74 -4.11
C ASP A 318 -7.27 -23.67 -5.31
N ALA A 319 -6.61 -24.79 -5.61
CA ALA A 319 -5.54 -24.84 -6.62
C ALA A 319 -5.99 -24.51 -8.05
N SER A 320 -7.30 -24.50 -8.32
CA SER A 320 -7.89 -24.07 -9.59
C SER A 320 -7.94 -22.55 -9.76
N TYR A 321 -7.76 -21.79 -8.68
CA TYR A 321 -7.78 -20.34 -8.71
C TYR A 321 -6.41 -19.84 -9.18
N ALA A 322 -6.36 -19.34 -10.41
CA ALA A 322 -5.16 -18.73 -10.95
C ALA A 322 -5.05 -17.26 -10.51
N MET A 323 -3.86 -16.88 -10.02
CA MET A 323 -3.53 -15.48 -9.81
C MET A 323 -3.40 -14.76 -11.15
N SER A 324 -3.90 -13.52 -11.23
CA SER A 324 -3.78 -12.74 -12.46
C SER A 324 -2.31 -12.43 -12.79
N LEU A 325 -2.02 -12.21 -14.06
CA LEU A 325 -0.66 -11.99 -14.56
C LEU A 325 0.06 -10.86 -13.83
N MET A 326 -0.61 -9.71 -13.66
CA MET A 326 -0.01 -8.57 -12.97
C MET A 326 0.12 -8.76 -11.46
N GLN A 327 -0.71 -9.60 -10.83
CA GLN A 327 -0.51 -10.00 -9.43
C GLN A 327 0.75 -10.86 -9.30
N GLN A 328 0.92 -11.84 -10.18
CA GLN A 328 2.14 -12.67 -10.22
C GLN A 328 3.38 -11.79 -10.43
N PHE A 329 3.33 -10.88 -11.39
CA PHE A 329 4.41 -9.93 -11.66
C PHE A 329 4.75 -9.09 -10.43
N ALA A 330 3.76 -8.51 -9.75
CA ALA A 330 3.98 -7.70 -8.56
C ALA A 330 4.56 -8.50 -7.39
N ILE A 331 4.11 -9.75 -7.18
CA ILE A 331 4.67 -10.64 -6.15
C ILE A 331 6.14 -10.97 -6.48
N HIS A 332 6.44 -11.37 -7.71
CA HIS A 332 7.80 -11.70 -8.14
C HIS A 332 8.72 -10.46 -8.11
N GLY A 333 8.20 -9.29 -8.52
CA GLY A 333 8.89 -8.01 -8.49
C GLY A 333 9.24 -7.57 -7.06
N ALA A 334 8.28 -7.64 -6.14
CA ALA A 334 8.55 -7.41 -4.71
C ALA A 334 9.57 -8.42 -4.17
N ARG A 335 9.53 -9.67 -4.61
CA ARG A 335 10.43 -10.74 -4.18
C ARG A 335 11.88 -10.50 -4.60
N THR A 336 12.07 -10.16 -5.86
CA THR A 336 13.37 -10.02 -6.51
C THR A 336 13.98 -8.65 -6.25
N GLY A 337 13.16 -7.59 -6.34
CA GLY A 337 13.57 -6.21 -6.10
C GLY A 337 13.82 -5.87 -4.63
N LEU A 338 13.21 -6.60 -3.68
CA LEU A 338 13.40 -6.41 -2.24
C LEU A 338 14.19 -7.55 -1.58
N SER A 339 15.12 -8.18 -2.29
CA SER A 339 15.92 -9.31 -1.76
C SER A 339 16.56 -8.98 -0.40
N GLU A 340 17.11 -7.77 -0.25
CA GLU A 340 17.67 -7.28 1.02
C GLU A 340 16.91 -6.10 1.63
N ARG A 341 16.72 -5.01 0.88
CA ARG A 341 16.14 -3.75 1.35
C ARG A 341 15.49 -2.98 0.21
N GLY A 342 14.55 -2.07 0.52
CA GLY A 342 14.00 -1.14 -0.46
C GLY A 342 12.49 -0.95 -0.37
N ILE A 343 11.92 -0.32 -1.40
CA ILE A 343 10.49 -0.08 -1.56
C ILE A 343 10.01 -0.65 -2.90
N PHE A 344 8.83 -1.27 -2.91
CA PHE A 344 8.17 -1.72 -4.13
C PHE A 344 6.72 -1.23 -4.11
N SER A 345 6.28 -0.61 -5.19
CA SER A 345 4.95 -0.01 -5.29
C SER A 345 4.03 -0.78 -6.23
N VAL A 346 2.80 -1.02 -5.79
CA VAL A 346 1.74 -1.70 -6.54
C VAL A 346 0.54 -0.77 -6.63
N ASN A 347 0.16 -0.43 -7.86
CA ASN A 347 -1.09 0.25 -8.11
C ASN A 347 -2.22 -0.79 -8.16
N GLY A 348 -3.17 -0.68 -7.24
CA GLY A 348 -4.26 -1.64 -7.08
C GLY A 348 -5.64 -0.99 -7.17
N PRO A 349 -6.22 -0.88 -8.37
CA PRO A 349 -7.60 -0.43 -8.57
C PRO A 349 -8.62 -1.24 -7.75
N PRO A 350 -9.84 -0.74 -7.53
CA PRO A 350 -10.89 -1.45 -6.81
C PRO A 350 -11.12 -2.85 -7.38
N GLY A 351 -11.30 -3.87 -6.53
CA GLY A 351 -11.63 -5.22 -6.99
C GLY A 351 -10.51 -6.00 -7.67
N THR A 352 -9.27 -5.49 -7.68
CA THR A 352 -8.12 -6.15 -8.34
C THR A 352 -7.35 -7.16 -7.47
N GLY A 353 -7.85 -7.43 -6.25
CA GLY A 353 -7.31 -8.47 -5.37
C GLY A 353 -6.06 -8.08 -4.57
N LYS A 354 -5.94 -6.82 -4.11
CA LYS A 354 -4.86 -6.35 -3.23
C LYS A 354 -4.60 -7.26 -2.01
N THR A 355 -5.67 -7.67 -1.32
CA THR A 355 -5.56 -8.58 -0.16
C THR A 355 -5.08 -9.97 -0.55
N THR A 356 -5.37 -10.45 -1.76
CA THR A 356 -4.83 -11.72 -2.29
C THR A 356 -3.33 -11.60 -2.50
N LEU A 357 -2.87 -10.48 -3.08
CA LEU A 357 -1.44 -10.21 -3.25
C LEU A 357 -0.68 -10.18 -1.90
N LEU A 358 -1.23 -9.53 -0.88
CA LEU A 358 -0.62 -9.51 0.45
C LEU A 358 -0.56 -10.91 1.09
N ARG A 359 -1.63 -11.71 0.97
CA ARG A 359 -1.68 -13.09 1.49
C ARG A 359 -0.56 -13.96 0.92
N GLU A 360 -0.29 -13.85 -0.37
CA GLU A 360 0.78 -14.58 -1.04
C GLU A 360 2.17 -14.21 -0.51
N LEU A 361 2.42 -12.91 -0.32
CA LEU A 361 3.67 -12.41 0.26
C LEU A 361 3.85 -12.90 1.71
N PHE A 362 2.76 -12.96 2.49
CA PHE A 362 2.80 -13.49 3.86
C PHE A 362 3.12 -14.99 3.87
N ALA A 363 2.46 -15.77 3.01
CA ALA A 363 2.72 -17.21 2.90
C ALA A 363 4.18 -17.49 2.50
N ASP A 364 4.71 -16.78 1.50
CA ASP A 364 6.12 -16.94 1.08
C ASP A 364 7.10 -16.59 2.20
N ASN A 365 6.86 -15.48 2.92
CA ASN A 365 7.74 -15.06 4.01
C ASN A 365 7.74 -16.04 5.19
N ILE A 366 6.59 -16.66 5.52
CA ILE A 366 6.50 -17.72 6.53
C ILE A 366 7.21 -18.99 6.08
N VAL A 367 7.09 -19.38 4.80
CA VAL A 367 7.82 -20.53 4.23
C VAL A 367 9.33 -20.31 4.32
N ARG A 368 9.84 -19.12 3.98
CA ARG A 368 11.27 -18.82 4.09
C ARG A 368 11.79 -18.94 5.52
N ARG A 369 11.04 -18.45 6.51
CA ARG A 369 11.41 -18.63 7.93
C ARG A 369 11.40 -20.10 8.33
N ALA A 370 10.43 -20.87 7.84
CA ALA A 370 10.38 -22.31 8.03
C ALA A 370 11.58 -23.02 7.40
N SER A 371 12.07 -22.59 6.23
CA SER A 371 13.30 -23.12 5.64
C SER A 371 14.49 -22.94 6.58
N VAL A 372 14.66 -21.75 7.18
CA VAL A 372 15.71 -21.51 8.19
C VAL A 372 15.52 -22.38 9.43
N LEU A 373 14.31 -22.44 9.99
CA LEU A 373 14.01 -23.29 11.14
C LEU A 373 14.30 -24.76 10.86
N SER A 374 13.97 -25.24 9.66
CA SER A 374 14.14 -26.64 9.29
C SER A 374 15.60 -27.05 9.21
N CYS A 375 16.55 -26.12 9.10
CA CYS A 375 17.98 -26.41 9.11
C CYS A 375 18.57 -26.66 10.50
N LEU A 376 17.80 -26.46 11.58
CA LEU A 376 18.27 -26.70 12.94
C LEU A 376 18.20 -28.19 13.30
N ASP A 377 19.24 -28.69 13.98
CA ASP A 377 19.27 -30.08 14.46
C ASP A 377 18.28 -30.31 15.59
N ARG A 378 18.16 -29.33 16.51
CA ARG A 378 17.22 -29.34 17.64
C ARG A 378 16.46 -28.02 17.72
N ALA A 379 15.24 -28.04 18.25
CA ALA A 379 14.42 -26.83 18.36
C ALA A 379 15.09 -25.73 19.19
N GLY A 380 15.84 -26.12 20.22
CA GLY A 380 16.60 -25.21 21.09
C GLY A 380 17.79 -24.53 20.42
N ASP A 381 18.27 -25.04 19.29
CA ASP A 381 19.38 -24.42 18.55
C ASP A 381 18.97 -23.09 17.92
N ALA A 382 17.68 -22.74 17.94
CA ALA A 382 17.17 -21.44 17.56
C ALA A 382 17.70 -20.28 18.42
N PHE A 383 18.35 -20.56 19.55
CA PHE A 383 18.83 -19.56 20.51
C PHE A 383 20.35 -19.48 20.58
N ILE A 384 20.87 -18.25 20.72
CA ILE A 384 22.31 -17.97 20.89
C ILE A 384 22.70 -17.60 22.32
N GLY A 385 21.73 -17.54 23.24
CA GLY A 385 21.96 -17.18 24.64
C GLY A 385 20.68 -16.69 25.32
N LYS A 386 20.81 -16.17 26.54
CA LYS A 386 19.71 -15.60 27.32
C LYS A 386 20.08 -14.18 27.79
N VAL A 387 19.09 -13.33 27.98
CA VAL A 387 19.25 -11.97 28.50
C VAL A 387 18.14 -11.66 29.50
N ALA A 388 18.48 -10.93 30.57
CA ALA A 388 17.52 -10.49 31.57
C ALA A 388 16.97 -9.11 31.19
N VAL A 389 15.65 -8.99 31.07
CA VAL A 389 14.96 -7.75 30.72
C VAL A 389 14.14 -7.27 31.92
N ALA A 390 14.51 -6.10 32.44
CA ALA A 390 13.79 -5.46 33.53
C ALA A 390 12.70 -4.52 32.97
N PHE A 391 11.47 -4.67 33.48
CA PHE A 391 10.32 -3.85 33.13
C PHE A 391 9.87 -3.02 34.33
N GLU A 392 9.38 -1.83 34.06
CA GLU A 392 8.78 -0.94 35.05
C GLU A 392 7.63 -1.63 35.81
N GLY A 393 7.64 -1.53 37.14
CA GLY A 393 6.63 -2.13 38.01
C GLY A 393 6.66 -3.66 38.07
N VAL A 394 7.73 -4.30 37.56
CA VAL A 394 7.97 -5.75 37.68
C VAL A 394 9.15 -5.99 38.62
N ARG A 395 8.91 -6.75 39.69
CA ARG A 395 9.89 -6.96 40.78
C ARG A 395 11.20 -7.62 40.31
N ASP A 396 11.08 -8.67 39.51
CA ASP A 396 12.23 -9.48 39.07
C ASP A 396 12.44 -9.37 37.55
N PRO A 397 13.69 -9.23 37.07
CA PRO A 397 14.00 -9.24 35.64
C PRO A 397 13.54 -10.54 34.96
N ILE A 398 12.94 -10.41 33.79
CA ILE A 398 12.46 -11.56 33.00
C ILE A 398 13.61 -12.06 32.12
N THR A 399 14.03 -13.31 32.30
CA THR A 399 15.03 -13.93 31.42
C THR A 399 14.38 -14.40 30.12
N ILE A 400 14.82 -13.83 28.98
CA ILE A 400 14.36 -14.20 27.63
C ILE A 400 15.48 -14.90 26.86
N ALA A 401 15.13 -15.85 25.98
CA ALA A 401 16.05 -16.49 25.06
C ALA A 401 16.25 -15.61 23.81
N ARG A 402 17.51 -15.38 23.43
CA ARG A 402 17.87 -14.57 22.26
C ARG A 402 17.83 -15.44 21.01
N LEU A 403 16.97 -15.08 20.06
CA LEU A 403 16.87 -15.75 18.76
C LEU A 403 18.15 -15.58 17.95
N ARG A 404 18.46 -16.58 17.13
CA ARG A 404 19.44 -16.49 16.04
C ARG A 404 19.09 -15.35 15.08
N PRO A 405 20.06 -14.52 14.65
CA PRO A 405 19.82 -13.44 13.69
C PRO A 405 19.16 -13.91 12.39
N GLU A 406 19.43 -15.14 11.97
CA GLU A 406 18.85 -15.77 10.77
C GLU A 406 17.34 -16.03 10.89
N LEU A 407 16.77 -16.02 12.11
CA LEU A 407 15.34 -16.15 12.36
C LEU A 407 14.61 -14.80 12.50
N THR A 408 15.36 -13.69 12.39
CA THR A 408 14.84 -12.32 12.42
C THR A 408 14.77 -11.73 11.01
N GLY A 409 14.04 -10.63 10.85
CA GLY A 409 13.84 -10.02 9.53
C GLY A 409 12.67 -10.60 8.74
N PHE A 410 11.86 -11.45 9.39
CA PHE A 410 10.60 -12.00 8.88
C PHE A 410 9.38 -11.33 9.52
N GLU A 411 9.57 -10.32 10.37
CA GLU A 411 8.49 -9.56 11.00
C GLU A 411 7.66 -8.87 9.93
N MET A 412 6.34 -9.01 9.97
CA MET A 412 5.44 -8.39 9.00
C MET A 412 4.47 -7.45 9.70
N VAL A 413 4.57 -6.16 9.38
CA VAL A 413 3.67 -5.12 9.89
C VAL A 413 2.84 -4.56 8.75
N VAL A 414 1.54 -4.48 8.95
CA VAL A 414 0.61 -3.83 8.03
C VAL A 414 0.20 -2.47 8.60
N ALA A 415 0.45 -1.41 7.84
CA ALA A 415 0.13 -0.04 8.21
C ALA A 415 -0.92 0.58 7.26
N SER A 416 -1.81 1.40 7.80
CA SER A 416 -2.76 2.19 7.00
C SER A 416 -3.15 3.48 7.72
N SER A 417 -3.69 4.47 7.01
CA SER A 417 -4.33 5.65 7.61
C SER A 417 -5.76 5.35 8.09
N ASN A 418 -6.36 4.25 7.65
CA ASN A 418 -7.75 3.90 7.93
C ASN A 418 -7.87 2.74 8.95
N ASN A 419 -8.51 2.99 10.10
CA ASN A 419 -8.79 1.96 11.11
C ASN A 419 -9.55 0.76 10.53
N ALA A 420 -10.50 0.98 9.62
CA ALA A 420 -11.26 -0.09 9.01
C ALA A 420 -10.37 -1.00 8.15
N ALA A 421 -9.40 -0.45 7.42
CA ALA A 421 -8.44 -1.25 6.64
C ALA A 421 -7.56 -2.13 7.57
N VAL A 422 -7.11 -1.56 8.69
CA VAL A 422 -6.33 -2.27 9.72
C VAL A 422 -7.12 -3.44 10.32
N GLU A 423 -8.41 -3.22 10.61
CA GLU A 423 -9.31 -4.23 11.15
C GLU A 423 -9.70 -5.28 10.10
N ASN A 424 -9.91 -4.89 8.85
CA ASN A 424 -10.24 -5.81 7.77
C ASN A 424 -9.12 -6.84 7.57
N ILE A 425 -7.86 -6.40 7.50
CA ILE A 425 -6.73 -7.33 7.32
C ILE A 425 -6.57 -8.25 8.55
N SER A 426 -6.59 -7.68 9.76
CA SER A 426 -6.41 -8.50 10.97
C SER A 426 -7.59 -9.42 11.27
N GLY A 427 -8.81 -8.99 10.97
CA GLY A 427 -10.03 -9.75 11.20
C GLY A 427 -10.33 -10.78 10.12
N ASP A 428 -9.94 -10.54 8.86
CA ASP A 428 -10.29 -11.44 7.76
C ASP A 428 -9.33 -12.61 7.58
N LEU A 429 -8.00 -12.43 7.72
CA LEU A 429 -7.02 -13.50 7.51
C LEU A 429 -7.30 -14.78 8.34
N PRO A 430 -7.71 -14.67 9.62
CA PRO A 430 -8.03 -15.85 10.44
C PRO A 430 -9.34 -16.56 10.08
N LYS A 431 -10.20 -15.99 9.23
CA LYS A 431 -11.55 -16.55 8.96
C LYS A 431 -11.48 -17.79 8.05
N PRO A 432 -12.29 -18.84 8.28
CA PRO A 432 -12.29 -20.05 7.46
C PRO A 432 -12.58 -19.81 5.98
N LYS A 433 -13.36 -18.77 5.64
CA LYS A 433 -13.64 -18.37 4.25
C LYS A 433 -12.40 -18.03 3.43
N GLN A 434 -11.26 -17.79 4.08
CA GLN A 434 -9.97 -17.52 3.42
C GLN A 434 -9.22 -18.80 3.03
N LEU A 435 -9.76 -19.98 3.36
CA LEU A 435 -9.20 -21.27 3.00
C LEU A 435 -10.00 -21.89 1.85
N GLY A 436 -9.30 -22.49 0.90
CA GLY A 436 -9.87 -23.39 -0.09
C GLY A 436 -10.48 -24.62 0.57
N LYS A 437 -11.42 -25.28 -0.11
CA LYS A 437 -12.16 -26.44 0.42
C LYS A 437 -11.21 -27.58 0.81
N GLU A 438 -10.13 -27.77 0.04
CA GLU A 438 -9.09 -28.77 0.31
C GLU A 438 -8.36 -28.53 1.64
N TRP A 439 -8.26 -27.26 2.07
CA TRP A 439 -7.48 -26.83 3.23
C TRP A 439 -8.33 -26.52 4.47
N ALA A 440 -9.64 -26.78 4.43
CA ALA A 440 -10.58 -26.47 5.50
C ALA A 440 -10.23 -27.14 6.86
N ARG A 441 -9.36 -28.15 6.88
CA ARG A 441 -8.86 -28.84 8.08
C ARG A 441 -7.51 -28.34 8.59
N THR A 442 -6.85 -27.44 7.87
CA THR A 442 -5.57 -26.85 8.31
C THR A 442 -5.80 -25.96 9.53
N ARG A 443 -4.89 -26.01 10.51
CA ARG A 443 -4.95 -25.28 11.77
C ARG A 443 -3.62 -24.62 12.07
N TYR A 444 -3.66 -23.49 12.77
CA TYR A 444 -2.46 -22.82 13.28
C TYR A 444 -2.78 -22.09 14.60
N PHE A 445 -2.46 -22.67 15.74
CA PHE A 445 -2.86 -22.20 17.07
C PHE A 445 -4.38 -21.97 17.19
N GLU A 446 -5.20 -22.83 16.57
CA GLU A 446 -6.66 -22.64 16.45
C GLU A 446 -7.35 -22.35 17.79
N SER A 447 -7.06 -23.13 18.84
CA SER A 447 -7.69 -22.94 20.16
C SER A 447 -7.32 -21.59 20.79
N VAL A 448 -6.11 -21.09 20.53
CA VAL A 448 -5.63 -19.77 20.97
C VAL A 448 -6.31 -18.67 20.15
N ALA A 449 -6.39 -18.84 18.82
CA ALA A 449 -7.09 -17.91 17.94
C ALA A 449 -8.56 -17.74 18.32
N ARG A 450 -9.26 -18.86 18.58
CA ARG A 450 -10.66 -18.86 19.06
C ARG A 450 -10.83 -18.05 20.35
N ARG A 451 -9.87 -18.14 21.28
CA ARG A 451 -9.90 -17.35 22.52
C ARG A 451 -9.60 -15.88 22.29
N VAL A 452 -8.64 -15.55 21.44
CA VAL A 452 -8.27 -14.15 21.11
C VAL A 452 -9.43 -13.41 20.46
N VAL A 453 -10.16 -14.05 19.54
CA VAL A 453 -11.30 -13.46 18.83
C VAL A 453 -12.55 -13.35 19.71
N ALA A 454 -12.77 -14.28 20.65
CA ALA A 454 -13.92 -14.23 21.55
C ALA A 454 -13.96 -12.92 22.37
N ASP A 455 -15.13 -12.28 22.44
CA ASP A 455 -15.35 -11.07 23.27
C ASP A 455 -15.42 -11.41 24.77
N GLY A 456 -14.89 -10.52 25.62
CA GLY A 456 -14.84 -10.65 27.08
C GLY A 456 -13.62 -11.43 27.61
N ASN A 457 -13.35 -11.33 28.93
CA ASN A 457 -12.24 -12.01 29.64
C ASN A 457 -12.39 -13.55 29.70
N GLY A 458 -12.58 -14.21 28.56
CA GLY A 458 -12.64 -15.66 28.43
C GLY A 458 -14.00 -16.20 28.01
N ALA A 459 -14.16 -16.46 26.71
CA ALA A 459 -15.15 -17.42 26.20
C ALA A 459 -16.64 -17.09 26.48
N ASN A 460 -17.02 -15.81 26.63
CA ASN A 460 -18.40 -15.40 26.96
C ASN A 460 -19.30 -15.17 25.73
N ARG A 461 -18.74 -15.16 24.52
CA ARG A 461 -19.47 -15.10 23.25
C ARG A 461 -19.30 -16.41 22.50
N ALA A 462 -20.39 -17.12 22.24
CA ALA A 462 -20.37 -18.25 21.32
C ALA A 462 -20.00 -17.73 19.93
N LEU A 463 -18.89 -18.22 19.37
CA LEU A 463 -18.54 -17.95 17.98
C LEU A 463 -19.38 -18.88 17.12
N ALA A 464 -20.11 -18.34 16.15
CA ALA A 464 -20.72 -19.17 15.12
C ALA A 464 -19.61 -19.86 14.31
N GLU A 465 -19.84 -21.08 13.81
CA GLU A 465 -18.86 -21.81 12.99
C GLU A 465 -18.25 -20.99 11.83
N PRO A 466 -19.00 -20.11 11.12
CA PRO A 466 -18.42 -19.23 10.09
C PRO A 466 -17.45 -18.16 10.62
N GLU A 467 -17.54 -17.82 11.91
CA GLU A 467 -16.69 -16.84 12.60
C GLU A 467 -15.50 -17.48 13.33
N ALA A 468 -15.49 -18.81 13.49
CA ALA A 468 -14.46 -19.52 14.24
C ALA A 468 -13.12 -19.48 13.48
N PRO A 469 -12.06 -18.85 14.01
CA PRO A 469 -10.82 -18.68 13.27
C PRO A 469 -10.08 -20.01 13.07
N TRP A 470 -9.49 -20.21 11.89
CA TRP A 470 -8.67 -21.39 11.59
C TRP A 470 -7.26 -21.31 12.19
N GLY A 471 -6.77 -20.08 12.44
CA GLY A 471 -5.50 -19.88 13.11
C GLY A 471 -5.11 -18.46 13.47
N LEU A 472 -4.08 -18.31 14.32
CA LEU A 472 -3.58 -17.05 14.86
C LEU A 472 -2.60 -16.37 13.89
N MET A 473 -3.09 -16.02 12.70
CA MET A 473 -2.25 -15.46 11.63
C MET A 473 -1.94 -13.98 11.80
N SER A 474 -2.87 -13.21 12.37
CA SER A 474 -2.79 -11.76 12.46
C SER A 474 -3.44 -11.20 13.72
N CYS A 475 -3.04 -10.00 14.12
CA CYS A 475 -3.69 -9.25 15.20
C CYS A 475 -3.55 -7.72 15.02
N ALA A 476 -4.56 -6.96 15.46
CA ALA A 476 -4.54 -5.51 15.47
C ALA A 476 -4.08 -4.98 16.85
N LEU A 477 -2.94 -4.28 16.91
CA LEU A 477 -2.30 -3.89 18.19
C LEU A 477 -2.09 -2.37 18.37
N GLY A 478 -2.57 -1.55 17.43
CA GLY A 478 -2.38 -0.08 17.47
C GLY A 478 -2.93 0.59 18.73
N ASN A 479 -4.15 0.24 19.15
CA ASN A 479 -4.77 0.79 20.36
C ASN A 479 -4.39 -0.03 21.61
N SER A 480 -4.12 0.68 22.73
CA SER A 480 -3.87 0.09 24.06
C SER A 480 -4.99 -0.84 24.53
N ALA A 481 -6.25 -0.56 24.18
CA ALA A 481 -7.38 -1.43 24.51
C ALA A 481 -7.27 -2.78 23.79
N ASN A 482 -6.91 -2.76 22.50
CA ASN A 482 -6.69 -3.97 21.71
C ASN A 482 -5.51 -4.79 22.25
N ARG A 483 -4.41 -4.14 22.64
CA ARG A 483 -3.26 -4.83 23.26
C ARG A 483 -3.64 -5.49 24.58
N ARG A 484 -4.33 -4.78 25.47
CA ARG A 484 -4.82 -5.32 26.76
C ARG A 484 -5.74 -6.53 26.54
N ARG A 485 -6.69 -6.40 25.61
CA ARG A 485 -7.60 -7.49 25.22
C ARG A 485 -6.82 -8.70 24.68
N PHE A 486 -5.88 -8.45 23.77
CA PHE A 486 -5.06 -9.51 23.19
C PHE A 486 -4.31 -10.26 24.30
N VAL A 487 -3.62 -9.58 25.20
CA VAL A 487 -2.85 -10.23 26.29
C VAL A 487 -3.73 -11.02 27.25
N SER A 488 -4.89 -10.47 27.63
CA SER A 488 -5.87 -11.14 28.49
C SER A 488 -6.30 -12.50 27.90
N ASN A 489 -6.56 -12.54 26.59
CA ASN A 489 -7.00 -13.75 25.92
C ASN A 489 -5.85 -14.68 25.47
N PHE A 490 -4.71 -14.11 25.09
CA PHE A 490 -3.55 -14.83 24.57
C PHE A 490 -2.71 -15.45 25.68
N TYR A 491 -2.48 -14.75 26.80
CA TYR A 491 -1.54 -15.17 27.83
C TYR A 491 -2.19 -15.37 29.21
N ASP A 492 -3.01 -14.44 29.69
CA ASP A 492 -3.50 -14.43 31.07
C ASP A 492 -4.51 -15.55 31.37
N ASP A 493 -4.67 -15.87 32.66
CA ASP A 493 -5.64 -16.86 33.18
C ASP A 493 -6.75 -16.18 33.99
N ASP A 494 -7.10 -14.93 33.64
CA ASP A 494 -7.99 -14.04 34.40
C ASP A 494 -9.49 -14.41 34.25
N TRP A 495 -9.75 -15.72 34.15
CA TRP A 495 -11.05 -16.32 33.96
C TRP A 495 -11.66 -16.73 35.31
N ASP A 496 -12.91 -16.34 35.53
CA ASP A 496 -13.70 -16.80 36.68
C ASP A 496 -14.10 -18.27 36.51
N LYS A 497 -13.41 -19.15 37.25
CA LYS A 497 -13.62 -20.60 37.23
C LYS A 497 -15.02 -21.06 37.65
N THR A 498 -15.84 -20.16 38.20
CA THR A 498 -17.22 -20.46 38.60
C THR A 498 -18.23 -20.36 37.46
N THR A 499 -17.88 -19.69 36.35
CA THR A 499 -18.75 -19.59 35.17
C THR A 499 -18.56 -20.82 34.26
N ALA A 500 -19.48 -21.14 33.35
CA ALA A 500 -19.27 -22.17 32.32
C ALA A 500 -18.71 -21.53 31.03
N ARG A 501 -17.67 -22.13 30.43
CA ARG A 501 -17.11 -21.63 29.16
C ARG A 501 -18.13 -21.80 28.02
N LYS A 502 -18.46 -20.73 27.29
CA LYS A 502 -19.40 -20.79 26.14
C LYS A 502 -18.72 -21.08 24.80
N THR A 503 -17.39 -20.99 24.70
CA THR A 503 -16.63 -21.48 23.55
C THR A 503 -15.88 -22.77 23.89
N PRO A 504 -16.35 -23.93 23.39
CA PRO A 504 -15.65 -25.21 23.53
C PRO A 504 -14.22 -25.10 22.96
N ASN A 505 -13.25 -25.75 23.60
CA ASN A 505 -11.85 -25.85 23.15
C ASN A 505 -11.05 -24.54 23.04
N ALA A 506 -11.55 -23.40 23.54
CA ALA A 506 -10.77 -22.15 23.60
C ALA A 506 -9.68 -22.20 24.70
N GLN A 507 -8.43 -21.91 24.35
CA GLN A 507 -7.27 -21.98 25.24
C GLN A 507 -6.44 -20.69 25.16
N ASN A 508 -5.72 -20.32 26.22
CA ASN A 508 -4.60 -19.36 26.06
C ASN A 508 -3.34 -20.12 25.64
N ILE A 509 -2.27 -19.41 25.29
CA ILE A 509 -1.03 -20.01 24.82
C ILE A 509 -0.41 -20.97 25.85
N ARG A 510 -0.53 -20.68 27.15
CA ARG A 510 -0.01 -21.53 28.23
C ARG A 510 -0.77 -22.85 28.34
N GLN A 511 -2.09 -22.80 28.24
CA GLN A 511 -2.96 -23.99 28.23
C GLN A 511 -2.74 -24.82 26.96
N TRP A 512 -2.58 -24.18 25.80
CA TRP A 512 -2.25 -24.86 24.55
C TRP A 512 -0.91 -25.59 24.64
N LEU A 513 0.14 -24.93 25.16
CA LEU A 513 1.46 -25.56 25.38
C LEU A 513 1.39 -26.77 26.31
N ALA A 514 0.56 -26.73 27.35
CA ALA A 514 0.39 -27.83 28.30
C ALA A 514 -0.37 -29.03 27.71
N SER A 515 -1.18 -28.81 26.67
CA SER A 515 -2.06 -29.81 26.06
C SER A 515 -1.67 -30.18 24.63
N TYR A 516 -0.54 -29.67 24.12
CA TYR A 516 -0.07 -29.95 22.77
C TYR A 516 0.20 -31.45 22.57
N GLN A 517 -0.44 -32.03 21.55
CA GLN A 517 -0.26 -33.42 21.12
C GLN A 517 0.09 -33.54 19.62
N GLY A 518 0.63 -32.46 19.03
CA GLY A 518 1.07 -32.48 17.63
C GLY A 518 2.41 -33.21 17.44
N VAL A 519 2.95 -33.12 16.23
CA VAL A 519 4.23 -33.73 15.84
C VAL A 519 5.42 -33.07 16.54
N SER A 520 6.54 -33.78 16.67
CA SER A 520 7.77 -33.20 17.20
C SER A 520 8.43 -32.23 16.20
N PHE A 521 9.29 -31.34 16.69
CA PHE A 521 10.04 -30.43 15.83
C PHE A 521 10.85 -31.19 14.76
N ALA A 522 11.56 -32.24 15.15
CA ALA A 522 12.38 -33.04 14.23
C ALA A 522 11.55 -33.75 13.14
N GLN A 523 10.32 -34.17 13.46
CA GLN A 523 9.42 -34.73 12.46
C GLN A 523 8.91 -33.62 11.52
N ALA A 524 8.42 -32.51 12.06
CA ALA A 524 7.91 -31.40 11.26
C ALA A 524 8.98 -30.81 10.32
N ALA A 525 10.22 -30.68 10.80
CA ALA A 525 11.34 -30.17 10.00
C ALA A 525 11.68 -31.10 8.83
N ARG A 526 11.62 -32.42 9.05
CA ARG A 526 11.82 -33.42 7.99
C ARG A 526 10.71 -33.35 6.94
N GLU A 527 9.45 -33.37 7.37
CA GLU A 527 8.30 -33.30 6.47
C GLU A 527 8.29 -31.99 5.65
N PHE A 528 8.72 -30.88 6.27
CA PHE A 528 8.91 -29.60 5.58
C PHE A 528 9.99 -29.70 4.50
N ARG A 529 11.21 -30.18 4.83
CA ARG A 529 12.33 -30.29 3.86
C ARG A 529 12.01 -31.23 2.70
N GLU A 530 11.34 -32.35 2.98
CA GLU A 530 10.87 -33.27 1.93
C GLU A 530 9.88 -32.58 0.98
N THR A 531 8.93 -31.82 1.52
CA THR A 531 7.97 -31.06 0.72
C THR A 531 8.64 -29.91 -0.05
N GLU A 532 9.59 -29.22 0.58
CA GLU A 532 10.37 -28.14 -0.03
C GLU A 532 11.15 -28.65 -1.24
N HIS A 533 11.84 -29.79 -1.11
CA HIS A 533 12.57 -30.41 -2.20
C HIS A 533 11.67 -30.77 -3.40
N VAL A 534 10.46 -31.28 -3.13
CA VAL A 534 9.47 -31.59 -4.18
C VAL A 534 9.02 -30.31 -4.90
N VAL A 535 8.77 -29.22 -4.15
CA VAL A 535 8.39 -27.92 -4.73
C VAL A 535 9.54 -27.34 -5.55
N GLU A 536 10.78 -27.37 -5.05
CA GLU A 536 11.96 -26.87 -5.76
C GLU A 536 12.18 -27.61 -7.08
N LYS A 537 12.05 -28.94 -7.07
CA LYS A 537 12.12 -29.75 -8.29
C LYS A 537 11.02 -29.38 -9.29
N ALA A 538 9.78 -29.25 -8.83
CA ALA A 538 8.67 -28.86 -9.70
C ALA A 538 8.87 -27.47 -10.30
N LEU A 539 9.31 -26.48 -9.50
CA LEU A 539 9.65 -25.13 -9.98
C LEU A 539 10.79 -25.16 -11.00
N ALA A 540 11.83 -25.97 -10.79
CA ALA A 540 12.92 -26.12 -11.74
C ALA A 540 12.46 -26.70 -13.08
N GLU A 541 11.57 -27.71 -13.08
CA GLU A 541 10.96 -28.25 -14.30
C GLU A 541 10.14 -27.18 -15.05
N HIS A 542 9.36 -26.36 -14.35
CA HIS A 542 8.61 -25.25 -14.95
C HIS A 542 9.53 -24.14 -15.48
N ALA A 543 10.62 -23.83 -14.77
CA ALA A 543 11.60 -22.84 -15.21
C ALA A 543 12.34 -23.28 -16.47
N GLN A 544 12.65 -24.57 -16.61
CA GLN A 544 13.20 -25.15 -17.84
C GLN A 544 12.22 -25.02 -19.00
N TYR A 545 10.92 -25.29 -18.77
CA TYR A 545 9.90 -25.08 -19.80
C TYR A 545 9.82 -23.60 -20.23
N ALA A 546 9.82 -22.67 -19.28
CA ALA A 546 9.81 -21.24 -19.59
C ALA A 546 11.07 -20.78 -20.34
N ALA A 547 12.25 -21.32 -20.01
CA ALA A 547 13.49 -21.03 -20.72
C ALA A 547 13.46 -21.53 -22.17
N LEU A 548 12.95 -22.74 -22.41
CA LEU A 548 12.73 -23.27 -23.77
C LEU A 548 11.75 -22.39 -24.56
N TRP A 549 10.66 -21.97 -23.92
CA TRP A 549 9.68 -21.07 -24.54
C TRP A 549 10.29 -19.71 -24.90
N GLN A 550 11.11 -19.10 -24.05
CA GLN A 550 11.81 -17.85 -24.38
C GLN A 550 12.85 -18.02 -25.49
N ALA A 551 13.50 -19.19 -25.57
CA ALA A 551 14.55 -19.44 -26.55
C ALA A 551 14.02 -19.65 -27.98
N VAL A 552 12.96 -20.44 -28.14
CA VAL A 552 12.44 -20.85 -29.47
C VAL A 552 10.92 -20.71 -29.63
N GLY A 553 10.19 -20.43 -28.54
CA GLY A 553 8.73 -20.34 -28.56
C GLY A 553 8.17 -18.98 -28.96
N THR A 554 9.00 -17.92 -28.91
CA THR A 554 8.61 -16.52 -29.19
C THR A 554 9.15 -15.98 -30.51
N CYS A 555 9.88 -16.78 -31.28
CA CYS A 555 10.44 -16.41 -32.57
C CYS A 555 10.17 -17.51 -33.60
N THR A 556 10.33 -17.19 -34.88
CA THR A 556 10.26 -18.20 -35.95
C THR A 556 11.62 -18.84 -36.17
N GLU A 557 11.63 -20.00 -36.83
CA GLU A 557 12.87 -20.66 -37.24
C GLU A 557 13.76 -19.72 -38.05
N ALA A 558 13.15 -18.97 -38.99
CA ALA A 558 13.84 -18.00 -39.82
C ALA A 558 14.54 -16.93 -38.97
N ASP A 559 13.85 -16.34 -37.99
CA ASP A 559 14.42 -15.30 -37.11
C ASP A 559 15.58 -15.86 -36.27
N PHE A 560 15.45 -17.10 -35.78
CA PHE A 560 16.47 -17.72 -34.91
C PHE A 560 17.79 -18.00 -35.66
N ILE A 561 17.70 -18.42 -36.92
CA ILE A 561 18.88 -18.80 -37.73
C ILE A 561 19.39 -17.67 -38.63
N GLU A 562 18.63 -16.58 -38.81
CA GLU A 562 18.93 -15.49 -39.75
C GLU A 562 20.37 -15.00 -39.67
N ALA A 563 20.84 -14.62 -38.48
CA ALA A 563 22.20 -14.09 -38.30
C ALA A 563 23.28 -15.09 -38.74
N SER A 564 23.06 -16.38 -38.48
CA SER A 564 24.00 -17.44 -38.88
C SER A 564 23.94 -17.75 -40.38
N GLN A 565 22.75 -17.65 -40.98
CA GLN A 565 22.56 -17.79 -42.43
C GLN A 565 23.15 -16.62 -43.20
N GLN A 566 22.95 -15.38 -42.75
CA GLN A 566 23.56 -14.20 -43.35
C GLN A 566 25.08 -14.25 -43.29
N ALA A 567 25.66 -14.71 -42.16
CA ALA A 567 27.10 -14.91 -42.05
C ALA A 567 27.62 -15.99 -43.01
N LEU A 568 26.85 -17.06 -43.24
CA LEU A 568 27.18 -18.10 -44.23
C LEU A 568 27.16 -17.54 -45.65
N ILE A 569 26.09 -16.83 -46.04
CA ILE A 569 25.96 -16.21 -47.36
C ILE A 569 27.11 -15.22 -47.61
N ALA A 570 27.45 -14.40 -46.62
CA ALA A 570 28.57 -13.46 -46.74
C ALA A 570 29.93 -14.17 -46.91
N ALA A 571 30.13 -15.30 -46.21
CA ALA A 571 31.36 -16.09 -46.34
C ALA A 571 31.44 -16.83 -47.69
N GLU A 572 30.30 -17.29 -48.24
CA GLU A 572 30.21 -17.86 -49.59
C GLU A 572 30.57 -16.82 -50.65
N GLN A 573 30.00 -15.62 -50.55
CA GLN A 573 30.31 -14.51 -51.47
C GLN A 573 31.79 -14.10 -51.44
N GLU A 574 32.40 -14.02 -50.25
CA GLU A 574 33.84 -13.72 -50.15
C GLU A 574 34.72 -14.85 -50.70
N MET A 575 34.31 -16.11 -50.53
CA MET A 575 35.02 -17.25 -51.13
C MET A 575 34.94 -17.22 -52.65
N ASP A 576 33.76 -16.93 -53.21
CA ASP A 576 33.57 -16.80 -54.65
C ASP A 576 34.36 -15.61 -55.21
N ALA A 577 34.39 -14.49 -54.50
CA ALA A 577 35.20 -13.32 -54.87
C ALA A 577 36.70 -13.63 -54.82
N ALA A 578 37.17 -14.32 -53.78
CA ALA A 578 38.58 -14.71 -53.65
C ALA A 578 39.00 -15.72 -54.73
N ASN A 579 38.17 -16.73 -55.00
CA ASN A 579 38.38 -17.69 -56.09
C ASN A 579 38.37 -17.01 -57.46
N GLY A 580 37.43 -16.09 -57.69
CA GLY A 580 37.34 -15.31 -58.94
C GLY A 580 38.61 -14.47 -59.17
N ALA A 581 39.09 -13.78 -58.13
CA ALA A 581 40.34 -13.01 -58.20
C ALA A 581 41.57 -13.91 -58.44
N LEU A 582 41.65 -15.06 -57.77
CA LEU A 582 42.72 -16.03 -57.97
C LEU A 582 42.70 -16.60 -59.40
N SER A 583 41.54 -17.04 -59.88
CA SER A 583 41.37 -17.56 -61.24
C SER A 583 41.69 -16.51 -62.30
N GLY A 584 41.29 -15.26 -62.09
CA GLY A 584 41.63 -14.14 -62.97
C GLY A 584 43.14 -13.89 -63.03
N ALA A 585 43.82 -13.89 -61.88
CA ALA A 585 45.27 -13.73 -61.81
C ALA A 585 46.04 -14.92 -62.41
N LEU A 586 45.53 -16.15 -62.28
CA LEU A 586 46.09 -17.34 -62.94
C LEU A 586 45.96 -17.25 -64.47
N ALA A 587 44.79 -16.87 -64.99
CA ALA A 587 44.60 -16.67 -66.42
C ALA A 587 45.50 -15.54 -66.98
N GLN A 588 45.67 -14.47 -66.20
CA GLN A 588 46.62 -13.40 -66.55
C GLN A 588 48.07 -13.90 -66.55
N GLN A 589 48.46 -14.72 -65.57
CA GLN A 589 49.78 -15.36 -65.54
C GLN A 589 50.00 -16.22 -66.79
N ASP A 590 49.05 -17.06 -67.17
CA ASP A 590 49.15 -17.91 -68.36
C ASP A 590 49.30 -17.08 -69.63
N THR A 591 48.55 -15.98 -69.74
CA THR A 591 48.65 -15.03 -70.87
C THR A 591 50.02 -14.37 -70.93
N LEU A 592 50.55 -13.91 -69.79
CA LEU A 592 51.89 -13.31 -69.70
C LEU A 592 53.00 -14.33 -70.02
N LEU A 593 52.83 -15.59 -69.62
CA LEU A 593 53.76 -16.67 -69.94
C LEU A 593 53.73 -17.03 -71.44
N ALA A 594 52.54 -17.05 -72.06
CA ALA A 594 52.38 -17.24 -73.50
C ALA A 594 53.04 -16.10 -74.29
N SER A 595 52.77 -14.84 -73.92
CA SER A 595 53.41 -13.67 -74.53
C SER A 595 54.93 -13.70 -74.38
N LYS A 596 55.46 -14.08 -73.21
CA LYS A 596 56.89 -14.28 -73.01
C LYS A 596 57.47 -15.37 -73.94
N LYS A 597 56.71 -16.44 -74.19
CA LYS A 597 57.13 -17.52 -75.11
C LYS A 597 57.15 -17.02 -76.55
N GLU A 598 56.16 -16.24 -76.97
CA GLU A 598 56.13 -15.61 -78.29
C GLU A 598 57.32 -14.67 -78.49
N LEU A 599 57.67 -13.83 -77.50
CA LEU A 599 58.84 -12.95 -77.54
C LEU A 599 60.18 -13.72 -77.67
N LEU A 600 60.26 -14.93 -77.10
CA LEU A 600 61.42 -15.82 -77.26
C LEU A 600 61.46 -16.46 -78.67
N GLU A 601 60.30 -16.75 -79.26
CA GLU A 601 60.21 -17.22 -80.64
C GLU A 601 60.53 -16.10 -81.63
N GLU A 602 60.04 -14.87 -81.40
CA GLU A 602 60.43 -13.67 -82.14
C GLU A 602 61.93 -13.40 -82.03
N GLU A 603 62.56 -13.62 -80.88
CA GLU A 603 64.02 -13.50 -80.73
C GLU A 603 64.76 -14.46 -81.68
N ARG A 604 64.28 -15.71 -81.80
CA ARG A 604 64.83 -16.69 -82.74
C ARG A 604 64.62 -16.26 -84.19
N LEU A 605 63.43 -15.74 -84.53
CA LEU A 605 63.12 -15.26 -85.88
C LEU A 605 63.95 -14.03 -86.25
N VAL A 606 64.09 -13.06 -85.35
CA VAL A 606 64.95 -11.89 -85.53
C VAL A 606 66.40 -12.34 -85.69
N ALA A 607 66.90 -13.29 -84.90
CA ALA A 607 68.25 -13.85 -85.04
C ALA A 607 68.53 -14.49 -86.42
N LEU A 608 67.51 -15.09 -87.06
CA LEU A 608 67.63 -15.64 -88.42
C LEU A 608 67.80 -14.54 -89.50
N THR A 609 67.35 -13.32 -89.24
CA THR A 609 67.50 -12.15 -90.14
C THR A 609 68.82 -11.41 -89.96
N GLN A 610 69.78 -12.00 -89.24
CA GLN A 610 71.07 -11.41 -88.90
C GLN A 610 71.88 -10.96 -90.14
N PRO A 611 72.16 -9.65 -90.29
CA PRO A 611 72.96 -9.15 -91.40
C PRO A 611 74.43 -9.57 -91.29
N GLY A 612 75.09 -9.82 -92.42
CA GLY A 612 76.52 -10.14 -92.48
C GLY A 612 77.44 -9.04 -91.94
N PHE A 613 78.70 -9.39 -91.65
CA PHE A 613 79.68 -8.54 -90.95
C PHE A 613 79.82 -7.11 -91.52
N PHE A 614 79.90 -6.97 -92.85
CA PHE A 614 80.04 -5.67 -93.51
C PHE A 614 78.78 -4.79 -93.43
N ALA A 615 77.58 -5.37 -93.47
CA ALA A 615 76.32 -4.61 -93.37
C ALA A 615 76.12 -3.96 -91.99
N ARG A 616 76.67 -4.59 -90.94
CA ARG A 616 76.72 -4.07 -89.55
C ARG A 616 77.75 -2.96 -89.36
N LEU A 617 78.91 -3.06 -90.01
CA LEU A 617 80.00 -2.06 -89.92
C LEU A 617 79.59 -0.71 -90.54
N PHE A 618 78.81 -0.72 -91.64
CA PHE A 618 78.39 0.48 -92.37
C PHE A 618 76.99 1.03 -92.00
N ARG A 619 76.31 0.49 -90.97
CA ARG A 619 74.99 0.96 -90.47
C ARG A 619 73.92 1.17 -91.55
N THR A 620 73.83 0.22 -92.47
CA THR A 620 72.81 0.19 -93.54
C THR A 620 71.38 0.12 -92.95
N ALA A 621 70.35 0.52 -93.71
CA ALA A 621 68.96 0.51 -93.25
C ALA A 621 68.50 -0.85 -92.67
N PRO A 622 68.86 -2.01 -93.26
CA PRO A 622 68.55 -3.34 -92.69
C PRO A 622 69.28 -3.61 -91.36
N ALA A 623 70.51 -3.10 -91.19
CA ALA A 623 71.28 -3.28 -89.95
C ALA A 623 70.77 -2.43 -88.78
N ARG A 624 70.18 -1.25 -89.06
CA ARG A 624 69.47 -0.44 -88.04
C ARG A 624 68.16 -1.10 -87.64
N ALA A 625 67.35 -1.53 -88.61
CA ALA A 625 66.11 -2.25 -88.36
C ALA A 625 66.32 -3.52 -87.52
N PHE A 626 67.37 -4.31 -87.80
CA PHE A 626 67.76 -5.46 -86.97
C PHE A 626 68.14 -5.06 -85.53
N LYS A 627 68.96 -4.02 -85.36
CA LYS A 627 69.40 -3.55 -84.03
C LYS A 627 68.21 -3.02 -83.21
N ASP A 628 67.32 -2.25 -83.83
CA ASP A 628 66.13 -1.70 -83.19
C ASP A 628 65.14 -2.82 -82.81
N ALA A 629 64.96 -3.84 -83.66
CA ALA A 629 64.16 -5.02 -83.34
C ALA A 629 64.73 -5.85 -82.18
N VAL A 630 66.06 -6.01 -82.11
CA VAL A 630 66.73 -6.70 -80.98
C VAL A 630 66.53 -5.92 -79.67
N ILE A 631 66.67 -4.59 -79.68
CA ILE A 631 66.48 -3.75 -78.48
C ILE A 631 65.02 -3.77 -78.05
N ALA A 632 64.08 -3.59 -78.98
CA ALA A 632 62.65 -3.60 -78.71
C ALA A 632 62.20 -4.95 -78.11
N ASN A 633 62.66 -6.08 -78.66
CA ASN A 633 62.35 -7.39 -78.10
C ASN A 633 63.00 -7.60 -76.72
N ALA A 634 64.27 -7.19 -76.52
CA ALA A 634 64.93 -7.30 -75.22
C ALA A 634 64.25 -6.45 -74.13
N GLU A 635 63.74 -5.27 -74.48
CA GLU A 635 62.92 -4.44 -73.58
C GLU A 635 61.57 -5.07 -73.28
N ALA A 636 60.87 -5.60 -74.31
CA ALA A 636 59.62 -6.33 -74.14
C ALA A 636 59.77 -7.58 -73.26
N GLN A 637 60.86 -8.35 -73.43
CA GLN A 637 61.16 -9.51 -72.58
C GLN A 637 61.44 -9.12 -71.12
N ARG A 638 62.16 -8.00 -70.87
CA ARG A 638 62.38 -7.48 -69.52
C ARG A 638 61.08 -7.04 -68.86
N GLN A 639 60.21 -6.39 -69.61
CA GLN A 639 58.90 -5.98 -69.14
C GLN A 639 58.03 -7.19 -68.82
N ALA A 640 57.92 -8.16 -69.74
CA ALA A 640 57.22 -9.42 -69.50
C ALA A 640 57.77 -10.19 -68.30
N ALA A 641 59.09 -10.20 -68.08
CA ALA A 641 59.69 -10.84 -66.91
C ALA A 641 59.31 -10.14 -65.59
N ARG A 642 59.23 -8.80 -65.58
CA ARG A 642 58.75 -8.02 -64.42
C ARG A 642 57.28 -8.30 -64.15
N ASP A 643 56.45 -8.29 -65.18
CA ASP A 643 55.00 -8.53 -65.06
C ASP A 643 54.69 -9.95 -64.57
N VAL A 644 55.42 -10.96 -65.07
CA VAL A 644 55.35 -12.34 -64.56
C VAL A 644 55.81 -12.44 -63.10
N SER A 645 56.82 -11.68 -62.69
CA SER A 645 57.27 -11.68 -61.30
C SER A 645 56.27 -10.97 -60.37
N ALA A 646 55.67 -9.88 -60.83
CA ALA A 646 54.66 -9.11 -60.10
C ALA A 646 53.40 -9.95 -59.87
N ILE A 647 52.88 -10.63 -60.91
CA ILE A 647 51.69 -11.48 -60.76
C ILE A 647 51.97 -12.69 -59.86
N LYS A 648 53.18 -13.27 -59.90
CA LYS A 648 53.60 -14.34 -58.98
C LYS A 648 53.62 -13.89 -57.52
N LEU A 649 54.07 -12.66 -57.26
CA LEU A 649 54.09 -12.10 -55.91
C LEU A 649 52.67 -11.83 -55.42
N LEU A 650 51.78 -11.31 -56.28
CA LEU A 650 50.37 -11.10 -55.96
C LEU A 650 49.66 -12.44 -55.64
N LEU A 651 49.89 -13.47 -56.46
CA LEU A 651 49.34 -14.82 -56.25
C LEU A 651 49.74 -15.39 -54.88
N LYS A 652 51.05 -15.48 -54.59
CA LYS A 652 51.54 -16.07 -53.33
C LYS A 652 51.38 -15.18 -52.10
N GLY A 653 51.54 -13.87 -52.27
CA GLY A 653 51.58 -12.92 -51.16
C GLY A 653 50.20 -12.50 -50.66
N GLU A 654 49.20 -12.49 -51.54
CA GLU A 654 47.91 -11.89 -51.23
C GLU A 654 46.72 -12.80 -51.59
N LEU A 655 46.65 -13.32 -52.82
CA LEU A 655 45.46 -14.04 -53.31
C LEU A 655 45.34 -15.45 -52.73
N GLU A 656 46.43 -16.22 -52.66
CA GLU A 656 46.46 -17.55 -52.03
C GLU A 656 46.09 -17.46 -50.53
N PRO A 657 46.74 -16.60 -49.70
CA PRO A 657 46.33 -16.40 -48.30
C PRO A 657 44.91 -15.85 -48.13
N ARG A 658 44.41 -15.04 -49.07
CA ARG A 658 43.01 -14.57 -49.06
C ARG A 658 42.05 -15.73 -49.27
N CYS A 659 42.31 -16.61 -50.23
CA CYS A 659 41.50 -17.81 -50.46
C CYS A 659 41.52 -18.76 -49.25
N GLU A 660 42.67 -18.95 -48.60
CA GLU A 660 42.75 -19.76 -47.37
C GLU A 660 41.94 -19.15 -46.22
N ARG A 661 42.03 -17.84 -46.02
CA ARG A 661 41.22 -17.14 -45.01
C ARG A 661 39.73 -17.21 -45.31
N ALA A 662 39.33 -16.98 -46.56
CA ALA A 662 37.93 -17.09 -47.00
C ALA A 662 37.39 -18.51 -46.80
N ARG A 663 38.18 -19.54 -47.16
CA ARG A 663 37.83 -20.95 -46.95
C ARG A 663 37.64 -21.30 -45.48
N ASN A 664 38.53 -20.83 -44.60
CA ASN A 664 38.41 -21.04 -43.16
C ASN A 664 37.17 -20.33 -42.59
N SER A 665 36.91 -19.09 -43.03
CA SER A 665 35.73 -18.33 -42.65
C SER A 665 34.44 -19.06 -43.04
N LEU A 666 34.36 -19.53 -44.30
CA LEU A 666 33.23 -20.31 -44.81
C LEU A 666 33.01 -21.59 -43.99
N HIS A 667 34.08 -22.32 -43.67
CA HIS A 667 34.00 -23.54 -42.86
C HIS A 667 33.46 -23.27 -41.44
N ILE A 668 33.87 -22.16 -40.81
CA ILE A 668 33.37 -21.74 -39.50
C ILE A 668 31.89 -21.32 -39.60
N ALA A 669 31.53 -20.53 -40.60
CA ALA A 669 30.16 -20.07 -40.80
C ALA A 669 29.21 -21.25 -41.05
N LEU A 670 29.60 -22.22 -41.89
CA LEU A 670 28.83 -23.43 -42.16
C LEU A 670 28.60 -24.26 -40.89
N ARG A 671 29.65 -24.50 -40.10
CA ARG A 671 29.51 -25.22 -38.81
C ARG A 671 28.62 -24.48 -37.83
N THR A 672 28.71 -23.15 -37.77
CA THR A 672 27.89 -22.32 -36.90
C THR A 672 26.41 -22.39 -37.31
N ALA A 673 26.11 -22.25 -38.60
CA ALA A 673 24.76 -22.37 -39.14
C ALA A 673 24.17 -23.77 -38.88
N GLN A 674 24.94 -24.84 -39.13
CA GLN A 674 24.50 -26.22 -38.83
C GLN A 674 24.27 -26.45 -37.33
N SER A 675 25.12 -25.88 -36.47
CA SER A 675 24.96 -25.97 -35.02
C SER A 675 23.70 -25.24 -34.55
N ARG A 676 23.44 -24.04 -35.08
CA ARG A 676 22.22 -23.26 -34.77
C ARG A 676 20.96 -23.97 -35.25
N GLN A 677 20.97 -24.57 -36.44
CA GLN A 677 19.85 -25.37 -36.92
C GLN A 677 19.54 -26.55 -35.99
N ARG A 678 20.57 -27.31 -35.58
CA ARG A 678 20.38 -28.43 -34.64
C ARG A 678 19.86 -27.96 -33.28
N GLU A 679 20.37 -26.85 -32.77
CA GLU A 679 19.91 -26.26 -31.51
C GLU A 679 18.43 -25.88 -31.59
N TRP A 680 17.97 -25.33 -32.72
CA TRP A 680 16.56 -25.07 -32.98
C TRP A 680 15.72 -26.35 -32.96
N ASP A 681 16.13 -27.37 -33.71
CA ASP A 681 15.40 -28.64 -33.81
C ASP A 681 15.28 -29.33 -32.43
N ASP A 682 16.40 -29.42 -31.70
CA ASP A 682 16.45 -30.03 -30.37
C ASP A 682 15.58 -29.26 -29.35
N SER A 683 15.71 -27.93 -29.33
CA SER A 683 14.94 -27.07 -28.42
C SER A 683 13.45 -27.10 -28.72
N THR A 684 13.08 -27.17 -30.00
CA THR A 684 11.67 -27.24 -30.44
C THR A 684 11.04 -28.58 -30.07
N GLU A 685 11.76 -29.69 -30.21
CA GLU A 685 11.29 -31.00 -29.76
C GLU A 685 11.16 -31.06 -28.24
N LEU A 686 12.11 -30.49 -27.49
CA LEU A 686 12.00 -30.36 -26.03
C LEU A 686 10.80 -29.50 -25.62
N LEU A 687 10.58 -28.37 -26.29
CA LEU A 687 9.42 -27.50 -26.06
C LEU A 687 8.10 -28.24 -26.32
N ARG A 688 8.04 -29.03 -27.40
CA ARG A 688 6.88 -29.86 -27.73
C ARG A 688 6.59 -30.90 -26.65
N ARG A 689 7.63 -31.56 -26.11
CA ARG A 689 7.49 -32.50 -24.99
C ARG A 689 7.02 -31.82 -23.71
N ALA A 690 7.53 -30.62 -23.42
CA ALA A 690 7.10 -29.83 -22.27
C ALA A 690 5.61 -29.43 -22.38
N ARG A 691 5.16 -28.98 -23.55
CA ARG A 691 3.74 -28.68 -23.84
C ARG A 691 2.83 -29.90 -23.59
N MET A 692 3.24 -31.10 -24.01
CA MET A 692 2.46 -32.32 -23.76
C MET A 692 2.44 -32.70 -22.28
N ARG A 693 3.51 -32.44 -21.52
CA ARG A 693 3.60 -32.73 -20.09
C ARG A 693 2.77 -31.76 -19.24
N PHE A 694 2.68 -30.51 -19.65
CA PHE A 694 1.95 -29.45 -18.93
C PHE A 694 0.82 -28.86 -19.78
N PRO A 695 -0.24 -29.64 -20.08
CA PRO A 695 -1.28 -29.24 -21.02
C PRO A 695 -2.16 -28.08 -20.52
N THR A 696 -2.13 -27.78 -19.22
CA THR A 696 -2.87 -26.66 -18.62
C THR A 696 -2.15 -25.32 -18.78
N ILE A 697 -0.86 -25.33 -19.10
CA ILE A 697 -0.08 -24.11 -19.27
C ILE A 697 -0.27 -23.59 -20.69
N ILE A 698 -0.84 -22.40 -20.81
CA ILE A 698 -1.00 -21.69 -22.08
C ILE A 698 0.17 -20.70 -22.21
N ALA A 699 1.24 -21.12 -22.88
CA ALA A 699 2.35 -20.24 -23.20
C ALA A 699 2.02 -19.44 -24.48
N PRO A 700 2.08 -18.09 -24.46
CA PRO A 700 1.71 -17.27 -25.62
C PRO A 700 2.65 -17.50 -26.81
N ALA A 701 2.17 -17.33 -28.03
CA ALA A 701 3.03 -17.45 -29.21
C ALA A 701 3.88 -16.20 -29.42
N THR A 702 3.34 -15.03 -29.07
CA THR A 702 4.03 -13.73 -29.13
C THR A 702 3.96 -13.00 -27.79
N LEU A 703 4.89 -12.10 -27.53
CA LEU A 703 4.87 -11.30 -26.30
C LEU A 703 3.67 -10.34 -26.23
N ASP A 704 3.06 -9.99 -27.37
CA ASP A 704 1.91 -9.09 -27.42
C ASP A 704 0.64 -9.73 -26.83
N GLU A 705 0.53 -11.06 -26.88
CA GLU A 705 -0.58 -11.78 -26.26
C GLU A 705 -0.62 -11.65 -24.74
N LEU A 706 0.49 -11.25 -24.09
CA LEU A 706 0.52 -10.98 -22.65
C LEU A 706 -0.46 -9.87 -22.25
N ASP A 707 -0.83 -8.97 -23.18
CA ASP A 707 -1.82 -7.92 -22.94
C ASP A 707 -3.28 -8.42 -23.03
N GLY A 708 -3.50 -9.63 -23.55
CA GLY A 708 -4.82 -10.21 -23.77
C GLY A 708 -5.52 -10.67 -22.48
N ASP A 709 -6.85 -10.51 -22.45
CA ASP A 709 -7.69 -10.78 -21.27
C ASP A 709 -7.50 -12.19 -20.70
N ALA A 710 -7.37 -13.21 -21.55
CA ALA A 710 -7.22 -14.61 -21.11
C ALA A 710 -5.97 -14.82 -20.25
N LEU A 711 -4.82 -14.30 -20.68
CA LEU A 711 -3.56 -14.39 -19.93
C LEU A 711 -3.55 -13.42 -18.74
N GLN A 712 -4.14 -12.23 -18.89
CA GLN A 712 -4.29 -11.30 -17.77
C GLN A 712 -5.08 -11.93 -16.62
N ILE A 713 -6.20 -12.62 -16.92
CA ILE A 713 -7.06 -13.30 -15.92
C ILE A 713 -6.41 -14.56 -15.38
N GLY A 714 -5.92 -15.45 -16.26
CA GLY A 714 -5.40 -16.78 -15.92
C GLY A 714 -3.95 -16.80 -15.45
N GLY A 715 -3.20 -15.70 -15.62
CA GLY A 715 -1.77 -15.64 -15.33
C GLY A 715 -0.91 -16.46 -16.29
N LEU A 716 0.40 -16.43 -16.08
CA LEU A 716 1.36 -17.19 -16.86
C LEU A 716 1.95 -18.33 -16.01
N TRP A 717 2.23 -19.48 -16.62
CA TRP A 717 2.79 -20.67 -15.95
C TRP A 717 1.94 -21.23 -14.80
N HIS A 718 0.66 -20.90 -14.72
CA HIS A 718 -0.22 -21.46 -13.71
C HIS A 718 -0.50 -22.94 -13.98
N GLU A 719 -0.27 -23.77 -12.97
CA GLU A 719 -0.52 -25.20 -13.01
C GLU A 719 -1.11 -25.63 -11.64
N PRO A 720 -2.31 -26.23 -11.59
CA PRO A 720 -2.96 -26.57 -10.33
C PRO A 720 -2.17 -27.53 -9.43
N ALA A 721 -1.42 -28.49 -9.97
CA ALA A 721 -0.61 -29.39 -9.14
C ALA A 721 0.54 -28.65 -8.45
N LEU A 722 1.22 -27.73 -9.13
CA LEU A 722 2.26 -26.86 -8.59
C LEU A 722 1.68 -25.93 -7.51
N ALA A 723 0.53 -25.31 -7.77
CA ALA A 723 -0.16 -24.50 -6.77
C ALA A 723 -0.47 -25.32 -5.50
N ARG A 724 -1.01 -26.54 -5.65
CA ARG A 724 -1.27 -27.44 -4.53
C ARG A 724 0.00 -27.84 -3.76
N LEU A 725 1.11 -28.12 -4.45
CA LEU A 725 2.39 -28.44 -3.81
C LEU A 725 2.91 -27.25 -2.98
N ARG A 726 2.81 -26.03 -3.49
CA ARG A 726 3.20 -24.80 -2.81
C ARG A 726 2.31 -24.49 -1.59
N SER A 727 0.99 -24.68 -1.68
CA SER A 727 0.08 -24.57 -0.53
C SER A 727 0.37 -25.64 0.53
N ARG A 728 0.72 -26.86 0.11
CA ARG A 728 1.15 -27.93 1.03
C ARG A 728 2.43 -27.55 1.77
N LEU A 729 3.41 -26.97 1.07
CA LEU A 729 4.63 -26.46 1.68
C LEU A 729 4.33 -25.39 2.74
N PHE A 730 3.42 -24.47 2.44
CA PHE A 730 2.97 -23.47 3.40
C PHE A 730 2.26 -24.10 4.62
N ALA A 731 1.38 -25.09 4.42
CA ALA A 731 0.78 -25.82 5.54
C ALA A 731 1.83 -26.51 6.43
N LYS A 732 2.88 -27.12 5.83
CA LYS A 732 4.00 -27.71 6.57
C LYS A 732 4.85 -26.66 7.28
N ALA A 733 4.99 -25.46 6.71
CA ALA A 733 5.64 -24.34 7.38
C ALA A 733 4.91 -23.97 8.67
N LEU A 734 3.58 -23.85 8.64
CA LEU A 734 2.76 -23.56 9.82
C LEU A 734 2.92 -24.64 10.90
N ALA A 735 2.83 -25.92 10.52
CA ALA A 735 3.02 -27.04 11.43
C ALA A 735 4.43 -27.05 12.08
N LEU A 736 5.48 -26.69 11.32
CA LEU A 736 6.84 -26.57 11.83
C LEU A 736 6.96 -25.47 12.90
N HIS A 737 6.31 -24.32 12.70
CA HIS A 737 6.31 -23.24 13.71
C HIS A 737 5.56 -23.65 14.99
N GLU A 738 4.43 -24.35 14.87
CA GLU A 738 3.71 -24.89 16.02
C GLU A 738 4.55 -25.90 16.79
N ALA A 739 5.15 -26.87 16.10
CA ALA A 739 5.99 -27.91 16.70
C ALA A 739 7.23 -27.31 17.37
N TRP A 740 7.86 -26.31 16.72
CA TRP A 740 8.97 -25.57 17.32
C TRP A 740 8.55 -24.90 18.62
N LEU A 741 7.46 -24.12 18.62
CA LEU A 741 6.99 -23.40 19.81
C LEU A 741 6.64 -24.36 20.96
N ALA A 742 5.95 -25.46 20.63
CA ALA A 742 5.58 -26.48 21.61
C ALA A 742 6.80 -27.10 22.31
N GLU A 743 7.89 -27.35 21.57
CA GLU A 743 9.10 -27.94 22.12
C GLU A 743 9.91 -26.92 22.96
N VAL A 744 10.13 -25.71 22.45
CA VAL A 744 10.97 -24.70 23.13
C VAL A 744 10.29 -24.04 24.33
N ALA A 745 8.97 -23.90 24.31
CA ALA A 745 8.20 -23.23 25.36
C ALA A 745 7.61 -24.20 26.41
N LYS A 746 7.81 -25.51 26.25
CA LYS A 746 7.41 -26.51 27.26
C LYS A 746 8.06 -26.21 28.61
N LYS A 747 7.35 -26.49 29.70
CA LYS A 747 7.90 -26.38 31.06
C LYS A 747 9.14 -27.28 31.19
N GLY A 748 10.29 -26.68 31.54
CA GLY A 748 11.58 -27.37 31.60
C GLY A 748 12.27 -27.60 30.24
N GLY A 749 11.72 -27.07 29.14
CA GLY A 749 12.32 -27.12 27.81
C GLY A 749 13.49 -26.13 27.61
N PRO A 750 14.06 -26.05 26.39
CA PRO A 750 15.20 -25.19 26.04
C PRO A 750 15.03 -23.71 26.44
N GLY A 751 13.79 -23.22 26.38
CA GLY A 751 13.39 -21.92 26.90
C GLY A 751 12.77 -21.02 25.84
N PHE A 752 11.53 -20.61 26.08
CA PHE A 752 10.84 -19.53 25.37
C PHE A 752 9.67 -18.95 26.19
N GLY A 753 9.30 -19.58 27.31
CA GLY A 753 8.25 -19.09 28.20
C GLY A 753 8.53 -17.69 28.77
N GLY A 754 9.80 -17.36 29.02
CA GLY A 754 10.21 -16.01 29.43
C GLY A 754 9.96 -14.97 28.33
N ASN A 755 10.16 -15.32 27.06
CA ASN A 755 9.85 -14.45 25.93
C ASN A 755 8.34 -14.15 25.86
N LEU A 756 7.49 -15.18 26.02
CA LEU A 756 6.04 -14.99 26.05
C LEU A 756 5.58 -14.10 27.22
N LEU A 757 6.21 -14.23 28.38
CA LEU A 757 5.95 -13.35 29.53
C LEU A 757 6.39 -11.90 29.24
N ALA A 758 7.57 -11.70 28.66
CA ALA A 758 8.05 -10.37 28.27
C ALA A 758 7.14 -9.70 27.24
N VAL A 759 6.64 -10.46 26.25
CA VAL A 759 5.63 -9.99 25.29
C VAL A 759 4.35 -9.54 26.00
N SER A 760 3.86 -10.31 26.98
CA SER A 760 2.70 -9.91 27.79
C SER A 760 2.94 -8.58 28.53
N LYS A 761 4.13 -8.37 29.12
CA LYS A 761 4.46 -7.11 29.81
C LYS A 761 4.57 -5.93 28.84
N LEU A 762 5.23 -6.11 27.71
CA LEU A 762 5.37 -5.09 26.67
C LEU A 762 4.01 -4.64 26.14
N LEU A 763 3.14 -5.59 25.82
CA LEU A 763 1.79 -5.29 25.30
C LEU A 763 0.85 -4.69 26.37
N LYS A 764 1.13 -4.92 27.66
CA LYS A 764 0.52 -4.19 28.79
C LYS A 764 1.13 -2.78 29.01
N ASN A 765 1.89 -2.27 28.04
CA ASN A 765 2.56 -0.97 28.05
C ASN A 765 3.56 -0.77 29.20
N LYS A 766 4.10 -1.85 29.78
CA LYS A 766 5.21 -1.71 30.74
C LYS A 766 6.49 -1.41 29.97
N ARG A 767 7.19 -0.34 30.35
CA ARG A 767 8.43 0.10 29.70
C ARG A 767 9.60 -0.76 30.16
N ALA A 768 10.45 -1.18 29.23
CA ALA A 768 11.73 -1.78 29.59
C ALA A 768 12.71 -0.67 29.96
N TYR A 769 13.51 -0.88 31.02
CA TYR A 769 14.55 0.09 31.41
C TYR A 769 15.64 0.22 30.35
N ASP A 770 15.99 -0.89 29.70
CA ASP A 770 16.90 -0.92 28.56
C ASP A 770 16.13 -1.13 27.26
N GLN A 771 16.10 -0.09 26.42
CA GLN A 771 15.37 -0.11 25.14
C GLN A 771 16.02 -1.04 24.11
N SER A 772 17.31 -1.37 24.23
CA SER A 772 18.01 -2.25 23.29
C SER A 772 17.42 -3.67 23.24
N HIS A 773 16.69 -4.06 24.30
CA HIS A 773 16.03 -5.36 24.39
C HIS A 773 14.65 -5.41 23.72
N ILE A 774 14.02 -4.26 23.40
CA ILE A 774 12.63 -4.20 22.92
C ILE A 774 12.46 -4.94 21.59
N ALA A 775 13.40 -4.78 20.66
CA ALA A 775 13.36 -5.49 19.37
C ALA A 775 13.32 -7.02 19.56
N MET A 776 14.10 -7.56 20.51
CA MET A 776 14.12 -9.00 20.80
C MET A 776 12.77 -9.52 21.32
N VAL A 777 12.05 -8.70 22.11
CA VAL A 777 10.72 -9.03 22.60
C VAL A 777 9.71 -9.01 21.44
N TRP A 778 9.77 -8.03 20.54
CA TRP A 778 8.93 -8.02 19.33
C TRP A 778 9.20 -9.20 18.41
N HIS A 779 10.47 -9.55 18.14
CA HIS A 779 10.82 -10.75 17.36
C HIS A 779 10.18 -12.01 17.94
N SER A 780 10.11 -12.10 19.28
CA SER A 780 9.46 -13.22 19.96
C SER A 780 7.95 -13.30 19.70
N LEU A 781 7.25 -12.16 19.62
CA LEU A 781 5.84 -12.14 19.22
C LEU A 781 5.68 -12.60 17.77
N PHE A 782 6.52 -12.13 16.85
CA PHE A 782 6.43 -12.45 15.41
C PHE A 782 6.72 -13.93 15.10
N MET A 783 7.39 -14.66 16.00
CA MET A 783 7.52 -16.13 15.92
C MET A 783 6.18 -16.86 16.14
N VAL A 784 5.22 -16.23 16.83
CA VAL A 784 3.91 -16.82 17.15
C VAL A 784 2.82 -16.22 16.26
N VAL A 785 2.76 -14.90 16.16
CA VAL A 785 1.79 -14.16 15.35
C VAL A 785 2.52 -13.49 14.18
N PRO A 786 2.45 -14.03 12.96
CA PRO A 786 3.27 -13.55 11.84
C PRO A 786 2.99 -12.11 11.42
N VAL A 787 1.73 -11.66 11.47
CA VAL A 787 1.29 -10.35 10.98
C VAL A 787 0.71 -9.49 12.09
N VAL A 788 1.19 -8.25 12.20
CA VAL A 788 0.62 -7.25 13.13
C VAL A 788 0.11 -6.06 12.32
N SER A 789 -1.14 -5.64 12.54
CA SER A 789 -1.67 -4.42 11.92
C SER A 789 -1.78 -3.25 12.90
N THR A 790 -1.52 -2.05 12.40
CA THR A 790 -1.62 -0.79 13.14
C THR A 790 -1.94 0.38 12.19
N THR A 791 -2.47 1.47 12.72
CA THR A 791 -2.49 2.73 11.96
C THR A 791 -1.17 3.47 12.04
N PHE A 792 -0.91 4.38 11.10
CA PHE A 792 0.26 5.27 11.16
C PHE A 792 0.30 6.08 12.45
N ALA A 793 -0.83 6.65 12.87
CA ALA A 793 -0.93 7.43 14.11
C ALA A 793 -0.55 6.64 15.38
N SER A 794 -0.74 5.31 15.37
CA SER A 794 -0.37 4.45 16.51
C SER A 794 1.02 3.82 16.39
N PHE A 795 1.66 3.92 15.22
CA PHE A 795 2.85 3.14 14.87
C PHE A 795 4.03 3.47 15.80
N ALA A 796 4.35 4.76 15.95
CA ALA A 796 5.49 5.24 16.74
C ALA A 796 5.39 4.79 18.21
N ARG A 797 4.21 4.95 18.83
CA ARG A 797 3.97 4.52 20.21
C ARG A 797 4.01 3.01 20.36
N GLN A 798 3.43 2.26 19.41
CA GLN A 798 3.41 0.80 19.49
C GLN A 798 4.84 0.23 19.42
N PHE A 799 5.66 0.75 18.50
CA PHE A 799 7.03 0.29 18.29
C PHE A 799 8.07 1.19 18.96
N GLN A 800 7.71 1.84 20.06
CA GLN A 800 8.62 2.67 20.84
C GLN A 800 9.84 1.84 21.28
N GLY A 801 11.04 2.42 21.14
CA GLY A 801 12.31 1.73 21.43
C GLY A 801 12.84 0.85 20.28
N MET A 802 12.11 0.73 19.16
CA MET A 802 12.62 0.08 17.95
C MET A 802 13.28 1.11 17.03
N GLY A 803 14.54 0.85 16.69
CA GLY A 803 15.37 1.70 15.84
C GLY A 803 15.23 1.42 14.34
N PRO A 804 16.14 1.99 13.51
CA PRO A 804 16.06 1.86 12.06
C PRO A 804 16.26 0.40 11.61
N GLU A 805 15.56 -0.01 10.55
CA GLU A 805 15.67 -1.35 9.95
C GLU A 805 15.47 -2.53 10.95
N SER A 806 14.70 -2.30 12.02
CA SER A 806 14.38 -3.30 13.06
C SER A 806 13.25 -4.26 12.67
N LEU A 807 12.41 -3.89 11.71
CA LEU A 807 11.33 -4.70 11.15
C LEU A 807 11.73 -5.28 9.79
N GLY A 808 11.46 -6.57 9.58
CA GLY A 808 11.68 -7.25 8.30
C GLY A 808 10.92 -6.65 7.13
N TRP A 809 9.59 -6.54 7.28
CA TRP A 809 8.66 -6.15 6.23
C TRP A 809 7.59 -5.19 6.75
N LEU A 810 7.39 -4.12 5.98
CA LEU A 810 6.26 -3.21 6.10
C LEU A 810 5.37 -3.35 4.87
N PHE A 811 4.08 -3.50 5.09
CA PHE A 811 3.07 -3.47 4.06
C PHE A 811 2.17 -2.27 4.31
N ILE A 812 2.09 -1.34 3.36
CA ILE A 812 1.19 -0.19 3.46
C ILE A 812 -0.01 -0.47 2.56
N ASP A 813 -1.21 -0.51 3.15
CA ASP A 813 -2.46 -0.65 2.40
C ASP A 813 -3.26 0.65 2.39
N GLU A 814 -4.00 0.86 1.31
CA GLU A 814 -4.71 2.11 1.00
C GLU A 814 -3.78 3.34 1.01
N ALA A 815 -2.54 3.18 0.50
CA ALA A 815 -1.51 4.22 0.53
C ALA A 815 -1.88 5.51 -0.24
N GLY A 816 -2.83 5.43 -1.18
CA GLY A 816 -3.37 6.59 -1.90
C GLY A 816 -4.09 7.59 -1.00
N GLN A 817 -4.58 7.14 0.16
CA GLN A 817 -5.28 7.97 1.15
C GLN A 817 -4.38 8.55 2.23
N ALA A 818 -3.11 8.14 2.29
CA ALA A 818 -2.22 8.51 3.36
C ALA A 818 -1.39 9.74 2.96
N VAL A 819 -1.31 10.71 3.86
CA VAL A 819 -0.41 11.86 3.71
C VAL A 819 1.05 11.38 3.74
N PRO A 820 1.96 12.00 2.97
CA PRO A 820 3.26 11.42 2.68
C PRO A 820 4.15 11.29 3.92
N GLN A 821 4.04 12.20 4.88
CA GLN A 821 4.82 12.19 6.12
C GLN A 821 4.39 11.10 7.10
N ALA A 822 3.16 10.59 7.02
CA ALA A 822 2.65 9.56 7.94
C ALA A 822 3.40 8.22 7.82
N ALA A 823 3.94 7.91 6.63
CA ALA A 823 4.65 6.65 6.39
C ALA A 823 6.08 6.65 6.93
N LEU A 824 6.70 7.81 7.15
CA LEU A 824 8.13 7.93 7.45
C LEU A 824 8.58 7.12 8.67
N GLY A 825 7.85 7.23 9.77
CA GLY A 825 8.15 6.50 11.01
C GLY A 825 8.16 4.97 10.82
N SER A 826 7.25 4.47 10.00
CA SER A 826 7.17 3.05 9.66
C SER A 826 8.26 2.61 8.68
N LEU A 827 8.52 3.42 7.64
CA LEU A 827 9.57 3.17 6.65
C LEU A 827 10.95 3.16 7.29
N TRP A 828 11.21 4.08 8.22
CA TRP A 828 12.49 4.17 8.94
C TRP A 828 12.81 2.88 9.70
N ARG A 829 11.81 2.25 10.31
CA ARG A 829 11.96 0.98 11.05
C ARG A 829 12.00 -0.25 10.14
N ALA A 830 11.60 -0.16 8.88
CA ALA A 830 11.48 -1.31 7.98
C ALA A 830 12.73 -1.52 7.11
N LYS A 831 13.11 -2.79 6.90
CA LYS A 831 14.12 -3.17 5.89
C LYS A 831 13.52 -3.11 4.48
N ARG A 832 12.29 -3.62 4.33
CA ARG A 832 11.58 -3.76 3.06
C ARG A 832 10.17 -3.20 3.20
N ALA A 833 9.70 -2.49 2.19
CA ALA A 833 8.36 -1.93 2.15
C ALA A 833 7.64 -2.28 0.85
N VAL A 834 6.41 -2.81 0.96
CA VAL A 834 5.49 -2.97 -0.16
C VAL A 834 4.34 -1.98 0.04
N VAL A 835 4.18 -1.06 -0.90
CA VAL A 835 3.17 0.00 -0.86
C VAL A 835 2.07 -0.33 -1.85
N VAL A 836 0.84 -0.45 -1.36
CA VAL A 836 -0.32 -0.84 -2.15
C VAL A 836 -1.42 0.21 -1.97
N GLY A 837 -1.94 0.70 -3.09
CA GLY A 837 -2.90 1.79 -3.09
C GLY A 837 -3.27 2.18 -4.51
N ASP A 838 -4.04 3.25 -4.63
CA ASP A 838 -4.48 3.76 -5.92
C ASP A 838 -4.59 5.29 -5.85
N PRO A 839 -3.74 6.04 -6.56
CA PRO A 839 -3.79 7.50 -6.55
C PRO A 839 -5.01 8.04 -7.31
N LEU A 840 -5.71 7.21 -8.09
CA LEU A 840 -6.92 7.58 -8.84
C LEU A 840 -8.21 7.28 -8.06
N GLN A 841 -8.08 6.80 -6.82
CA GLN A 841 -9.14 6.76 -5.80
C GLN A 841 -9.04 7.99 -4.89
N ILE A 842 -9.62 7.98 -3.69
CA ILE A 842 -9.69 9.18 -2.86
C ILE A 842 -8.29 9.65 -2.42
N GLU A 843 -8.03 10.94 -2.63
CA GLU A 843 -6.85 11.64 -2.12
C GLU A 843 -6.81 11.70 -0.57
N PRO A 844 -5.63 11.93 0.03
CA PRO A 844 -5.54 12.12 1.47
C PRO A 844 -6.39 13.30 1.95
N VAL A 845 -7.13 13.11 3.05
CA VAL A 845 -7.81 14.23 3.72
C VAL A 845 -6.81 14.95 4.60
N PHE A 846 -6.51 16.20 4.27
CA PHE A 846 -5.58 17.03 5.03
C PHE A 846 -6.28 18.25 5.63
N THR A 847 -6.09 18.47 6.93
CA THR A 847 -6.84 19.47 7.71
C THR A 847 -6.16 20.82 7.82
N VAL A 848 -4.92 20.96 7.34
CA VAL A 848 -4.18 22.22 7.36
C VAL A 848 -4.51 23.02 6.09
N PRO A 849 -4.74 24.33 6.17
CA PRO A 849 -5.20 25.09 5.01
C PRO A 849 -4.11 25.22 3.95
N GLY A 850 -4.51 25.15 2.67
CA GLY A 850 -3.59 25.07 1.52
C GLY A 850 -2.65 26.26 1.42
N ARG A 851 -3.10 27.45 1.81
CA ARG A 851 -2.28 28.67 1.88
C ARG A 851 -1.06 28.53 2.78
N LEU A 852 -1.24 27.89 3.95
CA LEU A 852 -0.14 27.67 4.88
C LEU A 852 0.85 26.65 4.31
N VAL A 853 0.33 25.58 3.71
CA VAL A 853 1.12 24.54 3.04
C VAL A 853 1.96 25.11 1.90
N GLN A 854 1.40 26.02 1.10
CA GLN A 854 2.11 26.75 0.03
C GLN A 854 3.17 27.71 0.59
N THR A 855 2.84 28.46 1.64
CA THR A 855 3.79 29.39 2.29
C THR A 855 5.02 28.65 2.83
N LEU A 856 4.80 27.54 3.54
CA LEU A 856 5.89 26.70 4.06
C LEU A 856 6.67 26.02 2.93
N SER A 857 6.01 25.66 1.84
CA SER A 857 6.62 25.05 0.67
C SER A 857 7.59 25.99 -0.04
N ALA A 858 7.27 27.29 -0.09
CA ALA A 858 8.09 28.33 -0.70
C ALA A 858 9.39 28.64 0.07
N LEU A 859 9.60 28.09 1.27
CA LEU A 859 10.83 28.27 2.06
C LEU A 859 12.05 27.55 1.47
N SER A 860 11.84 26.61 0.54
CA SER A 860 12.93 25.85 -0.09
C SER A 860 12.69 25.61 -1.58
N PRO A 861 13.73 25.69 -2.42
CA PRO A 861 13.63 25.37 -3.83
C PRO A 861 13.27 23.89 -4.09
N HIS A 862 13.45 23.01 -3.10
CA HIS A 862 13.17 21.58 -3.22
C HIS A 862 11.72 21.18 -2.89
N THR A 863 10.92 22.11 -2.36
CA THR A 863 9.52 21.87 -2.00
C THR A 863 8.56 22.77 -2.78
N GLN A 864 9.02 23.95 -3.23
CA GLN A 864 8.21 24.99 -3.87
C GLN A 864 7.34 24.55 -5.07
N ASP A 865 7.70 23.44 -5.74
CA ASP A 865 6.95 22.89 -6.87
C ASP A 865 5.72 22.05 -6.44
N GLY A 866 5.52 21.87 -5.14
CA GLY A 866 4.41 21.10 -4.57
C GLY A 866 4.59 19.58 -4.68
N SER A 867 5.75 19.09 -5.14
CA SER A 867 6.01 17.67 -5.39
C SER A 867 5.98 16.78 -4.13
N TYR A 868 6.00 17.40 -2.95
CA TYR A 868 5.90 16.77 -1.62
C TYR A 868 4.75 17.36 -0.77
N ALA A 869 3.85 18.15 -1.35
CA ALA A 869 2.78 18.81 -0.60
C ALA A 869 1.73 17.81 -0.07
N PRO A 870 1.46 17.74 1.25
CA PRO A 870 0.49 16.79 1.81
C PRO A 870 -0.97 16.98 1.36
N THR A 871 -1.28 18.10 0.71
CA THR A 871 -2.61 18.43 0.17
C THR A 871 -2.91 17.78 -1.18
N SER A 872 -1.89 17.35 -1.91
CA SER A 872 -2.02 16.83 -3.28
C SER A 872 -1.19 15.58 -3.56
N VAL A 873 -0.28 15.21 -2.65
CA VAL A 873 0.60 14.06 -2.80
C VAL A 873 0.25 13.03 -1.72
N SER A 874 0.24 11.76 -2.11
CA SER A 874 0.02 10.63 -1.20
C SER A 874 1.29 9.80 -0.99
N VAL A 875 1.26 8.91 0.00
CA VAL A 875 2.30 7.88 0.18
C VAL A 875 2.45 7.03 -1.09
N GLN A 876 1.34 6.69 -1.76
CA GLN A 876 1.35 5.94 -3.01
C GLN A 876 2.12 6.68 -4.11
N THR A 877 1.85 7.97 -4.30
CA THR A 877 2.47 8.77 -5.37
C THR A 877 3.99 8.86 -5.21
N LEU A 878 4.49 9.01 -3.98
CA LEU A 878 5.94 9.03 -3.73
C LEU A 878 6.57 7.64 -3.92
N ALA A 879 5.90 6.58 -3.45
CA ALA A 879 6.36 5.21 -3.68
C ALA A 879 6.37 4.84 -5.17
N ASP A 880 5.38 5.29 -5.95
CA ASP A 880 5.29 5.08 -7.39
C ASP A 880 6.47 5.73 -8.12
N LYS A 881 6.81 6.98 -7.77
CA LYS A 881 7.97 7.69 -8.33
C LYS A 881 9.30 6.98 -8.06
N ALA A 882 9.41 6.23 -6.97
CA ALA A 882 10.58 5.42 -6.63
C ALA A 882 10.59 4.04 -7.31
N ASN A 883 9.46 3.62 -7.89
CA ASN A 883 9.28 2.27 -8.41
C ASN A 883 9.81 2.14 -9.85
N ARG A 884 10.60 1.09 -10.09
CA ARG A 884 11.17 0.80 -11.42
C ARG A 884 10.13 0.37 -12.45
N TYR A 885 9.18 -0.47 -12.04
CA TYR A 885 8.21 -1.08 -12.93
C TYR A 885 6.83 -0.43 -12.74
N GLY A 886 6.29 0.20 -13.76
CA GLY A 886 5.06 0.96 -13.65
C GLY A 886 4.40 1.19 -14.99
N ALA A 887 3.50 2.16 -15.03
CA ALA A 887 2.87 2.60 -16.26
C ALA A 887 2.56 4.10 -16.20
N HIS A 888 2.48 4.73 -17.36
CA HIS A 888 1.91 6.07 -17.47
C HIS A 888 0.39 6.00 -17.64
N VAL A 889 -0.33 6.80 -16.85
CA VAL A 889 -1.77 7.05 -16.99
C VAL A 889 -1.99 8.53 -17.25
N GLY A 890 -2.98 8.88 -18.07
CA GLY A 890 -3.26 10.25 -18.49
C GLY A 890 -2.40 10.65 -19.69
N ALA A 891 -2.21 9.77 -20.68
CA ALA A 891 -1.32 10.04 -21.83
C ALA A 891 -1.75 11.27 -22.66
N GLY A 892 -3.03 11.68 -22.57
CA GLY A 892 -3.55 12.91 -23.17
C GLY A 892 -3.45 14.17 -22.30
N SER A 893 -2.91 14.05 -21.08
CA SER A 893 -2.74 15.19 -20.15
C SER A 893 -1.38 15.85 -20.31
N ALA A 894 -1.26 17.12 -19.90
CA ALA A 894 0.00 17.87 -19.98
C ALA A 894 1.12 17.27 -19.09
N GLN A 895 0.78 16.47 -18.08
CA GLN A 895 1.72 15.76 -17.22
C GLN A 895 1.18 14.36 -16.88
N PRO A 896 1.59 13.31 -17.62
CA PRO A 896 1.13 11.95 -17.36
C PRO A 896 1.60 11.46 -15.98
N LEU A 897 0.70 10.82 -15.24
CA LEU A 897 0.98 10.27 -13.92
C LEU A 897 1.71 8.94 -14.06
N TRP A 898 2.87 8.82 -13.41
CA TRP A 898 3.56 7.54 -13.25
C TRP A 898 2.95 6.79 -12.05
N ILE A 899 2.39 5.61 -12.31
CA ILE A 899 1.86 4.72 -11.27
C ILE A 899 2.76 3.51 -11.07
N GLY A 900 2.70 2.91 -9.89
CA GLY A 900 3.40 1.67 -9.55
C GLY A 900 2.93 0.49 -10.41
N SER A 901 3.44 -0.71 -10.14
CA SER A 901 3.10 -1.90 -10.94
C SER A 901 1.58 -2.14 -10.94
N PRO A 902 0.88 -2.03 -12.09
CA PRO A 902 -0.57 -1.92 -12.12
C PRO A 902 -1.25 -3.29 -12.12
N LEU A 903 -2.19 -3.49 -11.20
CA LEU A 903 -3.10 -4.64 -11.23
C LEU A 903 -4.26 -4.34 -12.19
N ARG A 904 -4.57 -5.27 -13.10
CA ARG A 904 -5.54 -5.03 -14.19
C ARG A 904 -6.88 -5.74 -14.03
N VAL A 905 -6.91 -6.93 -13.42
CA VAL A 905 -8.11 -7.79 -13.46
C VAL A 905 -9.09 -7.45 -12.35
N HIS A 906 -10.26 -6.93 -12.72
CA HIS A 906 -11.32 -6.53 -11.81
C HIS A 906 -12.30 -7.68 -11.54
N ARG A 907 -12.58 -8.00 -10.28
CA ARG A 907 -13.47 -9.10 -9.87
C ARG A 907 -14.56 -8.69 -8.87
N ARG A 908 -14.97 -7.42 -8.82
CA ARG A 908 -15.93 -6.92 -7.81
C ARG A 908 -17.31 -6.59 -8.37
N CYS A 909 -17.40 -5.69 -9.35
CA CYS A 909 -18.65 -5.16 -9.86
C CYS A 909 -18.97 -5.64 -11.28
N VAL A 910 -20.27 -5.78 -11.54
CA VAL A 910 -20.81 -6.10 -12.87
C VAL A 910 -21.05 -4.86 -13.72
N GLU A 911 -21.54 -5.02 -14.94
CA GLU A 911 -21.88 -3.88 -15.81
C GLU A 911 -23.10 -3.11 -15.29
N PRO A 912 -23.19 -1.79 -15.51
CA PRO A 912 -22.23 -0.92 -16.22
C PRO A 912 -21.14 -0.32 -15.31
N MET A 913 -21.12 -0.63 -14.00
CA MET A 913 -20.20 0.01 -13.05
C MET A 913 -18.73 -0.20 -13.44
N PHE A 914 -18.39 -1.41 -13.92
CA PHE A 914 -17.04 -1.72 -14.40
C PHE A 914 -16.62 -0.84 -15.58
N SER A 915 -17.38 -0.87 -16.68
CA SER A 915 -17.03 -0.12 -17.90
C SER A 915 -16.98 1.39 -17.66
N LEU A 916 -17.90 1.91 -16.83
CA LEU A 916 -17.89 3.32 -16.43
C LEU A 916 -16.62 3.67 -15.65
N ALA A 917 -16.28 2.91 -14.61
CA ALA A 917 -15.07 3.17 -13.82
C ALA A 917 -13.79 3.04 -14.68
N ASN A 918 -13.73 2.04 -15.56
CA ASN A 918 -12.58 1.78 -16.44
C ASN A 918 -12.35 2.91 -17.44
N SER A 919 -13.40 3.35 -18.12
CA SER A 919 -13.30 4.43 -19.10
C SER A 919 -12.98 5.78 -18.44
N ILE A 920 -13.55 6.07 -17.27
CA ILE A 920 -13.42 7.37 -16.59
C ILE A 920 -12.07 7.55 -15.91
N ALA A 921 -11.49 6.49 -15.32
CA ALA A 921 -10.31 6.60 -14.47
C ALA A 921 -9.08 5.83 -14.99
N TYR A 922 -9.24 4.79 -15.81
CA TYR A 922 -8.17 3.83 -16.10
C TYR A 922 -7.88 3.60 -17.58
N GLU A 923 -8.38 4.48 -18.48
CA GLU A 923 -8.12 4.44 -19.93
C GLU A 923 -8.38 3.04 -20.56
N ASP A 924 -9.42 2.36 -20.10
CA ASP A 924 -9.80 1.01 -20.54
C ASP A 924 -8.72 -0.06 -20.36
N LYS A 925 -7.74 0.17 -19.46
CA LYS A 925 -6.65 -0.78 -19.19
C LYS A 925 -7.02 -1.91 -18.23
N MET A 926 -8.11 -1.76 -17.45
CA MET A 926 -8.60 -2.86 -16.62
C MET A 926 -9.27 -3.95 -17.46
N VAL A 927 -9.19 -5.18 -16.97
CA VAL A 927 -9.74 -6.39 -17.58
C VAL A 927 -10.90 -6.92 -16.73
N TYR A 928 -12.01 -7.29 -17.37
CA TYR A 928 -13.18 -7.84 -16.69
C TYR A 928 -12.92 -9.29 -16.27
N GLY A 929 -12.91 -9.57 -14.96
CA GLY A 929 -12.53 -10.87 -14.41
C GLY A 929 -13.65 -11.70 -13.77
N LEU A 930 -14.89 -11.21 -13.75
CA LEU A 930 -16.06 -12.00 -13.32
C LEU A 930 -16.54 -12.91 -14.44
N THR A 931 -17.18 -14.03 -14.09
CA THR A 931 -17.77 -14.96 -15.07
C THR A 931 -18.94 -14.35 -15.82
N ASP A 932 -19.77 -13.59 -15.12
CA ASP A 932 -21.03 -13.04 -15.63
C ASP A 932 -21.00 -11.51 -15.57
N ARG A 933 -21.37 -10.87 -16.69
CA ARG A 933 -21.45 -9.40 -16.81
C ARG A 933 -22.69 -8.78 -16.17
N THR A 934 -23.62 -9.62 -15.72
CA THR A 934 -24.90 -9.19 -15.16
C THR A 934 -25.02 -9.64 -13.72
N PRO A 935 -25.87 -8.98 -12.90
CA PRO A 935 -26.12 -9.40 -11.53
C PRO A 935 -26.54 -10.88 -11.44
N PRO A 936 -26.11 -11.60 -10.39
CA PRO A 936 -26.55 -12.97 -10.15
C PRO A 936 -28.08 -13.06 -10.08
N ALA A 937 -28.67 -14.20 -10.48
CA ALA A 937 -30.13 -14.38 -10.54
C ALA A 937 -30.88 -14.12 -9.21
N GLY A 938 -30.20 -14.21 -8.06
CA GLY A 938 -30.74 -13.91 -6.74
C GLY A 938 -30.50 -12.47 -6.24
N ALA A 939 -29.70 -11.68 -6.96
CA ALA A 939 -29.44 -10.28 -6.59
C ALA A 939 -30.67 -9.43 -6.94
N ARG A 940 -31.11 -8.60 -5.98
CA ARG A 940 -32.30 -7.76 -6.15
C ARG A 940 -31.90 -6.28 -6.11
N GLY A 941 -32.17 -5.58 -7.21
CA GLY A 941 -32.06 -4.13 -7.28
C GLY A 941 -33.21 -3.42 -6.55
N LEU A 942 -33.25 -2.10 -6.67
CA LEU A 942 -34.37 -1.29 -6.17
C LEU A 942 -35.64 -1.55 -6.98
N THR A 943 -35.49 -1.68 -8.30
CA THR A 943 -36.53 -2.11 -9.25
C THR A 943 -36.13 -3.43 -9.92
N ARG A 944 -37.00 -3.98 -10.78
CA ARG A 944 -36.66 -5.14 -11.65
C ARG A 944 -35.74 -4.77 -12.82
N GLY A 945 -35.59 -3.48 -13.12
CA GLY A 945 -34.75 -3.00 -14.22
C GLY A 945 -33.28 -2.75 -13.82
N PRO A 946 -32.45 -2.35 -14.80
CA PRO A 946 -31.01 -2.18 -14.60
C PRO A 946 -30.66 -0.93 -13.79
N SER A 947 -29.36 -0.77 -13.51
CA SER A 947 -28.73 0.49 -13.06
C SER A 947 -29.12 1.65 -13.99
N ARG A 948 -29.41 2.82 -13.42
CA ARG A 948 -29.94 3.97 -14.19
C ARG A 948 -29.73 5.32 -13.51
N TRP A 949 -29.86 6.38 -14.28
CA TRP A 949 -29.95 7.77 -13.82
C TRP A 949 -31.41 8.14 -13.55
N ILE A 950 -31.65 8.79 -12.41
CA ILE A 950 -32.96 9.23 -11.95
C ILE A 950 -33.00 10.75 -12.02
N ASP A 951 -33.84 11.26 -12.90
CA ASP A 951 -33.93 12.68 -13.22
C ASP A 951 -34.66 13.41 -12.08
N ALA A 952 -33.89 14.13 -11.27
CA ALA A 952 -34.38 14.82 -10.09
C ALA A 952 -34.01 16.32 -10.14
N LEU A 953 -34.87 17.11 -10.79
CA LEU A 953 -34.72 18.55 -10.96
C LEU A 953 -35.38 19.30 -9.79
N GLY A 954 -34.62 20.15 -9.13
CA GLY A 954 -35.13 21.04 -8.08
C GLY A 954 -34.07 22.06 -7.63
N PRO A 955 -34.49 23.17 -7.03
CA PRO A 955 -33.57 24.19 -6.54
C PRO A 955 -32.86 23.74 -5.26
N VAL A 956 -31.65 24.26 -5.05
CA VAL A 956 -30.95 24.13 -3.77
C VAL A 956 -31.65 24.96 -2.70
N SER A 957 -31.86 24.37 -1.52
CA SER A 957 -32.40 25.08 -0.36
C SER A 957 -31.31 25.82 0.43
N TYR A 958 -30.20 25.15 0.68
CA TYR A 958 -29.02 25.72 1.32
C TYR A 958 -27.78 24.87 0.99
N LYS A 959 -26.62 25.52 0.87
CA LYS A 959 -25.34 24.87 0.46
C LYS A 959 -25.49 24.06 -0.84
N GLN A 960 -25.58 22.73 -0.75
CA GLN A 960 -25.77 21.83 -1.91
C GLN A 960 -27.01 20.94 -1.77
N VAL A 961 -27.83 21.18 -0.75
CA VAL A 961 -29.01 20.37 -0.43
C VAL A 961 -30.13 20.68 -1.41
N VAL A 962 -30.60 19.67 -2.13
CA VAL A 962 -31.74 19.74 -3.05
C VAL A 962 -32.89 18.93 -2.44
N PRO A 963 -33.91 19.56 -1.80
CA PRO A 963 -34.92 18.87 -1.02
C PRO A 963 -35.63 17.73 -1.77
N VAL A 964 -35.99 17.96 -3.04
CA VAL A 964 -36.71 16.95 -3.84
C VAL A 964 -35.91 15.65 -4.02
N GLN A 965 -34.58 15.72 -4.07
CA GLN A 965 -33.73 14.53 -4.15
C GLN A 965 -33.75 13.74 -2.84
N LEU A 966 -33.75 14.42 -1.69
CA LEU A 966 -33.80 13.78 -0.38
C LEU A 966 -35.18 13.16 -0.13
N ASP A 967 -36.25 13.87 -0.47
CA ASP A 967 -37.61 13.38 -0.31
C ASP A 967 -37.83 12.11 -1.15
N PHE A 968 -37.29 12.07 -2.37
CA PHE A 968 -37.27 10.86 -3.20
C PHE A 968 -36.56 9.68 -2.51
N VAL A 969 -35.40 9.90 -1.89
CA VAL A 969 -34.68 8.85 -1.15
C VAL A 969 -35.53 8.31 0.00
N LEU A 970 -36.20 9.19 0.76
CA LEU A 970 -37.09 8.78 1.86
C LEU A 970 -38.25 7.92 1.35
N GLU A 971 -38.86 8.29 0.22
CA GLU A 971 -39.92 7.49 -0.40
C GLU A 971 -39.44 6.09 -0.83
N VAL A 972 -38.23 6.01 -1.42
CA VAL A 972 -37.58 4.73 -1.76
C VAL A 972 -37.39 3.88 -0.50
N LEU A 973 -36.86 4.46 0.58
CA LEU A 973 -36.66 3.76 1.85
C LEU A 973 -37.97 3.23 2.44
N LEU A 974 -39.03 4.05 2.44
CA LEU A 974 -40.35 3.66 2.91
C LEU A 974 -40.92 2.49 2.08
N LYS A 975 -40.80 2.53 0.75
CA LYS A 975 -41.27 1.42 -0.12
C LYS A 975 -40.50 0.13 0.13
N LEU A 976 -39.17 0.19 0.27
CA LEU A 976 -38.35 -0.99 0.58
C LEU A 976 -38.71 -1.57 1.95
N TYR A 977 -38.90 -0.70 2.95
CA TYR A 977 -39.29 -1.15 4.29
C TYR A 977 -40.67 -1.81 4.29
N ARG A 978 -41.67 -1.24 3.58
CA ARG A 978 -42.99 -1.88 3.43
C ARG A 978 -42.90 -3.24 2.75
N ARG A 979 -42.00 -3.39 1.77
CA ARG A 979 -41.81 -4.63 1.00
C ARG A 979 -41.09 -5.71 1.81
N ASP A 980 -40.02 -5.35 2.51
CA ASP A 980 -39.09 -6.32 3.10
C ASP A 980 -39.20 -6.42 4.63
N GLY A 981 -39.94 -5.51 5.28
CA GLY A 981 -40.13 -5.47 6.74
C GLY A 981 -38.87 -5.12 7.54
N LYS A 982 -37.80 -4.69 6.86
CA LYS A 982 -36.52 -4.29 7.45
C LYS A 982 -35.89 -3.16 6.66
N LEU A 983 -34.97 -2.43 7.28
CA LEU A 983 -34.18 -1.40 6.60
C LEU A 983 -33.30 -2.04 5.51
N PRO A 984 -33.15 -1.40 4.33
CA PRO A 984 -32.51 -2.01 3.19
C PRO A 984 -30.98 -2.05 3.32
N ASP A 985 -30.37 -3.13 2.82
CA ASP A 985 -28.92 -3.27 2.73
C ASP A 985 -28.40 -2.55 1.46
N MET A 986 -28.46 -1.21 1.46
CA MET A 986 -28.01 -0.34 0.37
C MET A 986 -27.17 0.83 0.89
N TYR A 987 -26.16 1.28 0.14
CA TYR A 987 -25.47 2.53 0.47
C TYR A 987 -26.13 3.72 -0.20
N VAL A 988 -26.28 4.81 0.55
CA VAL A 988 -26.62 6.14 0.03
C VAL A 988 -25.39 7.01 0.15
N ILE A 989 -24.81 7.34 -0.99
CA ILE A 989 -23.55 8.06 -1.11
C ILE A 989 -23.85 9.46 -1.65
N THR A 990 -23.18 10.48 -1.13
CA THR A 990 -23.25 11.85 -1.66
C THR A 990 -21.87 12.51 -1.69
N PRO A 991 -21.58 13.41 -2.66
CA PRO A 991 -20.35 14.20 -2.63
C PRO A 991 -20.25 15.12 -1.41
N PHE A 992 -21.39 15.57 -0.85
CA PHE A 992 -21.42 16.72 0.05
C PHE A 992 -21.81 16.36 1.48
N LYS A 993 -21.05 16.86 2.47
CA LYS A 993 -21.36 16.68 3.90
C LYS A 993 -22.71 17.29 4.28
N ALA A 994 -23.11 18.39 3.67
CA ALA A 994 -24.40 19.04 3.92
C ALA A 994 -25.58 18.14 3.56
N VAL A 995 -25.53 17.54 2.35
CA VAL A 995 -26.53 16.57 1.86
C VAL A 995 -26.60 15.35 2.77
N ARG A 996 -25.45 14.81 3.18
CA ARG A 996 -25.38 13.67 4.12
C ARG A 996 -26.07 14.02 5.44
N ASN A 997 -25.72 15.14 6.05
CA ASN A 997 -26.22 15.52 7.37
C ASN A 997 -27.74 15.73 7.33
N GLU A 998 -28.23 16.48 6.35
CA GLU A 998 -29.66 16.71 6.16
C GLU A 998 -30.42 15.39 5.95
N LEU A 999 -29.92 14.52 5.08
CA LEU A 999 -30.56 13.23 4.82
C LEU A 999 -30.62 12.37 6.10
N ARG A 1000 -29.55 12.34 6.89
CA ARG A 1000 -29.53 11.60 8.17
C ARG A 1000 -30.56 12.14 9.16
N SER A 1001 -30.66 13.46 9.31
CA SER A 1001 -31.68 14.09 10.18
C SER A 1001 -33.08 13.75 9.69
N ARG A 1002 -33.39 13.95 8.40
CA ARG A 1002 -34.72 13.63 7.85
C ARG A 1002 -35.12 12.16 8.01
N ILE A 1003 -34.19 11.22 7.90
CA ILE A 1003 -34.47 9.78 8.12
C ILE A 1003 -34.89 9.52 9.58
N ILE A 1004 -34.25 10.21 10.53
CA ILE A 1004 -34.48 10.04 11.97
C ILE A 1004 -35.77 10.76 12.39
N ASP A 1005 -36.03 11.95 11.83
CA ASP A 1005 -37.16 12.82 12.18
C ASP A 1005 -38.47 12.45 11.45
N LEU A 1006 -38.39 11.54 10.47
CA LEU A 1006 -39.56 11.04 9.75
C LEU A 1006 -40.53 10.32 10.71
N ASP A 1007 -41.81 10.64 10.64
CA ASP A 1007 -42.86 9.90 11.35
C ASP A 1007 -43.12 8.56 10.63
N TRP A 1008 -42.29 7.56 10.93
CA TRP A 1008 -42.34 6.23 10.31
C TRP A 1008 -43.67 5.52 10.54
N ASP A 1009 -44.27 5.66 11.73
CA ASP A 1009 -45.56 5.03 12.06
C ASP A 1009 -46.68 5.57 11.16
N ARG A 1010 -46.77 6.90 11.04
CA ARG A 1010 -47.76 7.54 10.15
C ARG A 1010 -47.48 7.25 8.68
N CYS A 1011 -46.22 7.31 8.26
CA CYS A 1011 -45.83 7.12 6.86
C CYS A 1011 -46.03 5.67 6.40
N LEU A 1012 -45.75 4.67 7.24
CA LEU A 1012 -45.94 3.26 6.87
C LEU A 1012 -47.43 2.88 6.85
N GLY A 1013 -48.22 3.39 7.79
CA GLY A 1013 -49.67 3.16 7.91
C GLY A 1013 -50.06 1.77 8.42
N TYR A 1014 -49.16 0.79 8.37
CA TYR A 1014 -49.29 -0.55 8.94
C TYR A 1014 -47.89 -1.18 9.12
N GLY A 1015 -47.79 -2.20 9.97
CA GLY A 1015 -46.52 -2.84 10.31
C GLY A 1015 -45.80 -2.17 11.48
N LYS A 1016 -44.67 -2.75 11.90
CA LYS A 1016 -43.86 -2.23 13.01
C LYS A 1016 -42.86 -1.22 12.47
N ALA A 1017 -42.87 0.01 12.97
CA ALA A 1017 -41.83 1.00 12.64
C ALA A 1017 -40.45 0.61 13.18
N PRO A 1018 -39.36 1.00 12.50
CA PRO A 1018 -38.01 0.82 13.02
C PRO A 1018 -37.81 1.68 14.27
N THR A 1019 -37.09 1.15 15.24
CA THR A 1019 -36.76 1.89 16.46
C THR A 1019 -35.75 3.01 16.17
N ALA A 1020 -35.75 4.07 16.98
CA ALA A 1020 -34.78 5.16 16.86
C ALA A 1020 -33.32 4.67 16.88
N ARG A 1021 -33.03 3.60 17.65
CA ARG A 1021 -31.70 2.98 17.69
C ARG A 1021 -31.34 2.31 16.37
N GLU A 1022 -32.26 1.56 15.77
CA GLU A 1022 -32.06 0.91 14.47
C GLU A 1022 -31.85 1.95 13.36
N LEU A 1023 -32.64 3.03 13.35
CA LEU A 1023 -32.49 4.12 12.40
C LEU A 1023 -31.13 4.81 12.52
N ARG A 1024 -30.71 5.17 13.73
CA ARG A 1024 -29.39 5.79 13.96
C ARG A 1024 -28.25 4.86 13.55
N GLN A 1025 -28.34 3.58 13.90
CA GLN A 1025 -27.33 2.59 13.53
C GLN A 1025 -27.24 2.44 12.01
N TRP A 1026 -28.37 2.25 11.34
CA TRP A 1026 -28.44 2.09 9.89
C TRP A 1026 -27.96 3.35 9.17
N SER A 1027 -28.46 4.53 9.56
CA SER A 1027 -28.10 5.82 8.97
C SER A 1027 -26.60 6.11 9.08
N ASN A 1028 -25.98 5.76 10.22
CA ASN A 1028 -24.53 5.91 10.40
C ASN A 1028 -23.71 4.93 9.56
N GLN A 1029 -24.23 3.74 9.29
CA GLN A 1029 -23.54 2.69 8.54
C GLN A 1029 -23.75 2.78 7.04
N MET A 1030 -24.91 3.25 6.59
CA MET A 1030 -25.38 3.15 5.21
C MET A 1030 -25.51 4.49 4.49
N VAL A 1031 -25.53 5.63 5.20
CA VAL A 1031 -25.58 6.98 4.59
C VAL A 1031 -24.27 7.72 4.87
N GLY A 1032 -23.60 8.23 3.83
CA GLY A 1032 -22.28 8.84 4.01
C GLY A 1032 -21.76 9.58 2.79
N THR A 1033 -20.61 10.25 2.96
CA THR A 1033 -19.84 10.75 1.83
C THR A 1033 -18.99 9.64 1.22
N VAL A 1034 -18.42 9.86 0.04
CA VAL A 1034 -17.54 8.89 -0.64
C VAL A 1034 -16.42 8.38 0.28
N HIS A 1035 -15.83 9.23 1.13
CA HIS A 1035 -14.79 8.86 2.09
C HIS A 1035 -15.26 7.85 3.16
N THR A 1036 -16.55 7.85 3.49
CA THR A 1036 -17.12 6.99 4.56
C THR A 1036 -17.17 5.52 4.14
N PHE A 1037 -17.27 5.26 2.83
CA PHE A 1037 -17.45 3.92 2.26
C PHE A 1037 -16.18 3.33 1.64
N GLN A 1038 -15.04 4.00 1.78
CA GLN A 1038 -13.81 3.44 1.26
C GLN A 1038 -13.46 2.10 1.91
N GLY A 1039 -13.03 1.15 1.08
CA GLY A 1039 -12.75 -0.23 1.49
C GLY A 1039 -14.01 -1.07 1.79
N LYS A 1040 -15.21 -0.49 1.73
CA LYS A 1040 -16.49 -1.19 1.88
C LYS A 1040 -17.13 -1.43 0.51
N GLU A 1041 -18.11 -2.32 0.48
CA GLU A 1041 -18.88 -2.66 -0.72
C GLU A 1041 -20.32 -3.02 -0.33
N GLN A 1042 -21.24 -2.89 -1.28
CA GLN A 1042 -22.64 -3.27 -1.12
C GLN A 1042 -23.23 -3.71 -2.45
N SER A 1043 -24.25 -4.58 -2.41
CA SER A 1043 -24.97 -5.02 -3.60
C SER A 1043 -25.58 -3.85 -4.39
N VAL A 1044 -26.15 -2.88 -3.67
CA VAL A 1044 -26.86 -1.72 -4.23
C VAL A 1044 -26.27 -0.42 -3.68
N VAL A 1045 -26.01 0.54 -4.57
CA VAL A 1045 -25.59 1.91 -4.23
C VAL A 1045 -26.53 2.92 -4.88
N MET A 1046 -26.93 3.93 -4.12
CA MET A 1046 -27.60 5.12 -4.61
C MET A 1046 -26.69 6.33 -4.41
N LEU A 1047 -26.34 7.01 -5.49
CA LEU A 1047 -25.51 8.22 -5.49
C LEU A 1047 -26.42 9.45 -5.60
N VAL A 1048 -26.50 10.26 -4.53
CA VAL A 1048 -27.31 11.48 -4.46
C VAL A 1048 -26.40 12.69 -4.66
N LEU A 1049 -26.53 13.34 -5.81
CA LEU A 1049 -25.57 14.35 -6.27
C LEU A 1049 -25.74 15.70 -5.58
N GLY A 1050 -26.97 16.16 -5.34
CA GLY A 1050 -27.23 17.54 -4.94
C GLY A 1050 -26.87 18.54 -6.04
N ALA A 1051 -26.69 19.80 -5.63
CA ALA A 1051 -26.37 20.96 -6.46
C ALA A 1051 -27.40 21.31 -7.57
N ASP A 1052 -27.42 22.58 -7.93
CA ASP A 1052 -28.19 23.18 -9.02
C ASP A 1052 -27.33 24.24 -9.73
N ASP A 1053 -27.90 24.97 -10.69
CA ASP A 1053 -27.17 25.98 -11.45
C ASP A 1053 -26.63 27.13 -10.57
N SER A 1054 -27.27 27.42 -9.42
CA SER A 1054 -26.80 28.43 -8.47
C SER A 1054 -25.53 28.01 -7.72
N THR A 1055 -25.25 26.71 -7.70
CA THR A 1055 -24.14 26.07 -6.97
C THR A 1055 -23.25 25.27 -7.91
N ALA A 1056 -23.21 25.64 -9.19
CA ALA A 1056 -22.44 24.96 -10.24
C ALA A 1056 -20.95 24.80 -9.91
N GLY A 1057 -20.35 25.72 -9.15
CA GLY A 1057 -18.96 25.60 -8.68
C GLY A 1057 -18.70 24.35 -7.84
N ALA A 1058 -19.62 23.98 -6.96
CA ALA A 1058 -19.52 22.78 -6.13
C ALA A 1058 -19.65 21.50 -6.96
N ALA A 1059 -20.49 21.52 -8.01
CA ALA A 1059 -20.60 20.43 -8.97
C ALA A 1059 -19.33 20.28 -9.82
N GLN A 1060 -18.77 21.41 -10.29
CA GLN A 1060 -17.48 21.44 -11.01
C GLN A 1060 -16.34 20.89 -10.15
N TRP A 1061 -16.29 21.23 -8.86
CA TRP A 1061 -15.32 20.66 -7.92
C TRP A 1061 -15.46 19.13 -7.82
N ALA A 1062 -16.68 18.64 -7.63
CA ALA A 1062 -16.94 17.20 -7.51
C ALA A 1062 -16.60 16.43 -8.80
N ALA A 1063 -16.66 17.10 -9.95
CA ALA A 1063 -16.33 16.58 -11.28
C ALA A 1063 -14.91 16.91 -11.76
N ALA A 1064 -14.09 17.61 -10.97
CA ALA A 1064 -12.75 18.04 -11.39
C ALA A 1064 -11.76 16.88 -11.56
N THR A 1065 -11.98 15.78 -10.82
CA THR A 1065 -11.17 14.56 -10.89
C THR A 1065 -12.09 13.34 -10.96
N PRO A 1066 -11.63 12.22 -11.53
CA PRO A 1066 -12.45 11.01 -11.63
C PRO A 1066 -12.70 10.34 -10.27
N ASN A 1067 -11.90 10.68 -9.25
CA ASN A 1067 -11.75 9.96 -7.99
C ASN A 1067 -13.06 9.77 -7.24
N LEU A 1068 -13.92 10.80 -7.18
CA LEU A 1068 -15.18 10.77 -6.44
C LEU A 1068 -16.17 9.79 -7.08
N LEU A 1069 -16.41 9.95 -8.38
CA LEU A 1069 -17.34 9.10 -9.14
C LEU A 1069 -16.82 7.66 -9.25
N ASN A 1070 -15.53 7.48 -9.54
CA ASN A 1070 -14.87 6.17 -9.59
C ASN A 1070 -15.11 5.38 -8.29
N VAL A 1071 -14.89 6.02 -7.13
CA VAL A 1071 -15.08 5.34 -5.85
C VAL A 1071 -16.55 5.01 -5.61
N ALA A 1072 -17.47 5.93 -5.89
CA ALA A 1072 -18.91 5.71 -5.73
C ALA A 1072 -19.41 4.52 -6.59
N LEU A 1073 -19.04 4.48 -7.87
CA LEU A 1073 -19.40 3.39 -8.79
C LEU A 1073 -18.83 2.04 -8.33
N THR A 1074 -17.58 2.01 -7.89
CA THR A 1074 -16.89 0.77 -7.48
C THR A 1074 -17.25 0.28 -6.08
N ARG A 1075 -18.16 0.97 -5.38
CA ARG A 1075 -18.79 0.45 -4.15
C ARG A 1075 -19.95 -0.51 -4.45
N ALA A 1076 -20.61 -0.36 -5.60
CA ALA A 1076 -21.73 -1.21 -6.01
C ALA A 1076 -21.20 -2.51 -6.63
N GLN A 1077 -21.64 -3.65 -6.10
CA GLN A 1077 -21.37 -4.95 -6.72
C GLN A 1077 -22.32 -5.22 -7.88
N HIS A 1078 -23.61 -4.90 -7.74
CA HIS A 1078 -24.66 -5.33 -8.69
C HIS A 1078 -25.45 -4.17 -9.30
N TYR A 1079 -25.82 -3.15 -8.53
CA TYR A 1079 -26.67 -2.06 -9.02
C TYR A 1079 -26.21 -0.68 -8.54
N VAL A 1080 -26.25 0.29 -9.43
CA VAL A 1080 -26.04 1.71 -9.12
C VAL A 1080 -27.22 2.56 -9.62
N TYR A 1081 -27.66 3.47 -8.77
CA TYR A 1081 -28.72 4.43 -9.08
C TYR A 1081 -28.20 5.84 -8.82
N VAL A 1082 -28.16 6.70 -9.84
CA VAL A 1082 -27.67 8.08 -9.69
C VAL A 1082 -28.87 9.01 -9.64
N VAL A 1083 -28.98 9.83 -8.60
CA VAL A 1083 -30.08 10.78 -8.39
C VAL A 1083 -29.51 12.19 -8.49
N GLY A 1084 -29.96 12.96 -9.49
CA GLY A 1084 -29.51 14.34 -9.66
C GLY A 1084 -30.01 15.00 -10.94
N ASN A 1085 -29.61 16.26 -11.15
CA ASN A 1085 -29.97 17.03 -12.33
C ASN A 1085 -29.06 16.63 -13.53
N PRO A 1086 -29.57 15.91 -14.54
CA PRO A 1086 -28.76 15.48 -15.68
C PRO A 1086 -28.31 16.67 -16.55
N LEU A 1087 -29.04 17.78 -16.56
CA LEU A 1087 -28.71 18.96 -17.36
C LEU A 1087 -27.45 19.67 -16.85
N LEU A 1088 -27.23 19.67 -15.53
CA LEU A 1088 -26.04 20.23 -14.89
C LEU A 1088 -24.89 19.22 -14.94
N TRP A 1089 -25.10 18.03 -14.38
CA TRP A 1089 -24.04 17.04 -14.19
C TRP A 1089 -23.61 16.36 -15.48
N GLY A 1090 -24.52 16.19 -16.45
CA GLY A 1090 -24.23 15.59 -17.75
C GLY A 1090 -23.33 16.43 -18.66
N GLN A 1091 -23.05 17.69 -18.30
CA GLN A 1091 -22.10 18.55 -19.02
C GLN A 1091 -20.69 18.54 -18.40
N LEU A 1092 -20.54 17.96 -17.21
CA LEU A 1092 -19.28 17.98 -16.46
C LEU A 1092 -18.39 16.78 -16.83
N PRO A 1093 -17.05 16.93 -16.75
CA PRO A 1093 -16.11 15.83 -16.97
C PRO A 1093 -16.44 14.63 -16.08
N HIS A 1094 -16.19 13.42 -16.59
CA HIS A 1094 -16.45 12.12 -15.92
C HIS A 1094 -17.94 11.78 -15.69
N PHE A 1095 -18.79 12.75 -15.35
CA PHE A 1095 -20.24 12.57 -15.22
C PHE A 1095 -20.95 12.54 -16.57
N ALA A 1096 -20.44 13.24 -17.59
CA ALA A 1096 -20.99 13.20 -18.94
C ALA A 1096 -21.03 11.77 -19.54
N PRO A 1097 -19.94 10.97 -19.52
CA PRO A 1097 -19.99 9.56 -19.92
C PRO A 1097 -20.98 8.72 -19.10
N ALA A 1098 -21.05 8.94 -17.78
CA ALA A 1098 -21.95 8.20 -16.90
C ALA A 1098 -23.42 8.51 -17.18
N CYS A 1099 -23.75 9.80 -17.39
CA CYS A 1099 -25.07 10.24 -17.81
C CYS A 1099 -25.45 9.67 -19.17
N ALA A 1100 -24.53 9.62 -20.13
CA ALA A 1100 -24.80 9.11 -21.47
C ALA A 1100 -25.01 7.59 -21.53
N GLN A 1101 -24.31 6.82 -20.70
CA GLN A 1101 -24.37 5.34 -20.73
C GLN A 1101 -25.47 4.76 -19.82
N LEU A 1102 -25.88 5.47 -18.78
CA LEU A 1102 -26.97 5.02 -17.91
C LEU A 1102 -28.33 5.35 -18.53
N PRO A 1103 -29.29 4.41 -18.56
CA PRO A 1103 -30.67 4.71 -18.91
C PRO A 1103 -31.24 5.83 -18.01
N HIS A 1104 -32.15 6.65 -18.52
CA HIS A 1104 -32.82 7.70 -17.76
C HIS A 1104 -34.24 7.29 -17.36
N THR A 1105 -34.69 7.73 -16.18
CA THR A 1105 -36.06 7.53 -15.69
C THR A 1105 -36.45 8.68 -14.79
N GLY A 1106 -37.70 9.14 -14.86
CA GLY A 1106 -38.22 10.15 -13.93
C GLY A 1106 -38.47 9.59 -12.53
N MET A 1107 -38.38 10.42 -11.49
CA MET A 1107 -38.61 9.99 -10.09
C MET A 1107 -39.95 9.26 -9.89
N HIS A 1108 -41.04 9.78 -10.46
CA HIS A 1108 -42.37 9.19 -10.32
C HIS A 1108 -42.46 7.81 -10.99
N GLU A 1109 -41.97 7.69 -12.23
CA GLU A 1109 -41.95 6.43 -12.98
C GLU A 1109 -41.13 5.36 -12.25
N PHE A 1110 -39.97 5.73 -11.72
CA PHE A 1110 -39.13 4.83 -10.93
C PHE A 1110 -39.85 4.30 -9.69
N LEU A 1111 -40.54 5.19 -8.96
CA LEU A 1111 -41.32 4.78 -7.78
C LEU A 1111 -42.48 3.88 -8.16
N VAL A 1112 -43.13 4.09 -9.31
CA VAL A 1112 -44.20 3.20 -9.81
C VAL A 1112 -43.65 1.80 -10.11
N GLU A 1113 -42.48 1.68 -10.74
CA GLU A 1113 -41.83 0.39 -11.00
C GLU A 1113 -41.44 -0.39 -9.73
N MET A 1114 -41.19 0.30 -8.61
CA MET A 1114 -40.89 -0.33 -7.33
C MET A 1114 -42.12 -0.94 -6.65
N GLY A 1115 -43.32 -0.45 -7.00
CA GLY A 1115 -44.60 -0.72 -6.34
C GLY A 1115 -45.15 -2.11 -6.56
#